data_AF-A0A151I2N8-F1
#
_entry.id   AF-A0A151I2N8-F1
#
_cell.length_a   1.000
_cell.length_b   1.000
_cell.length_c   1.000
_cell.angle_alpha   90.00
_cell.angle_beta   90.00
_cell.angle_gamma   90.00
#
_symmetry.space_group_name_H-M   'P 1'
#
loop_
_entity.id
_entity.type
_entity.pdbx_description
1 polymer ?
#
loop_
_entity_poly.entity_id
_entity_poly.type
_entity_poly.pdbx_seq_one_letter_code
_entity_poly.pdbx_strand_id
1 'polypeptide(L)'
;MPKLMKLLMRKNHIDKIDVNTFVHLTFLEELDLSKNMLSSLPEGWTESLVSLKYLDLSDNKFTSLESLSLTNTLPLITVYLKKNSLEYLNVKYFENLPQNLTIDLINLFFYNFKTKCVLYLQKLTITKIAFVTFFCWSTRTLSIANDVYFAIENYMDESLQSLCNDDISLNFSNAVISEIKRDFISSVFDGLMKVMEESEADYNPVEWEQYSIFYMMYSAYQWGIHACDTVVKTKAAKKLLEMIKTVEFDIILQDITLNECLFGLWEIVKGKSPIVGYIPYSPAPWLKDITGGPNYPTIRPYAYLPVAKPIGLWQRTWNTVCFTVDDFIRHYYFLPIMQRLAEKYVGHAIRPLHEIEKNGIDIVLLNSHPAFEHGIPLSPNILEIAGLNAQAIKPIDGEIVVTYPEDMRAFLDGAKNGVIIVSLGTNVKWKFIGLEKIKAVLLALSKLEQRVLWKLDIEVPFEIPDNLMIVKWMPQSEVLSHKNVRAIWTHGGLLSTQEAIWKGVPMIVMPFYVDQKFNAQKLVAKGVGIFLDIKTLSTQTVLHAVEEILYDERYTRNMKQLSSEFRDRPISPLDLAIWGIEYAVRHPNGTLATPLRYQSWMEQNLIDVYAFLLFNFTVILLSIFLIIKVFIKFYYRIYTTFNNKLHKRKQA
;
A
#
# COMPACT_ATOMS: atom_id res chain seq x y z
N MET A 1 7.08 57.64 -30.67
CA MET A 1 5.81 56.89 -30.51
C MET A 1 5.73 56.42 -29.07
N PRO A 2 4.54 56.35 -28.44
CA PRO A 2 4.42 55.75 -27.11
C PRO A 2 5.04 54.34 -27.16
N LYS A 3 5.82 53.98 -26.13
CA LYS A 3 6.42 52.64 -26.01
C LYS A 3 5.27 51.65 -25.82
N LEU A 4 4.73 51.14 -26.92
CA LEU A 4 3.63 50.21 -26.90
C LEU A 4 4.13 48.91 -26.26
N MET A 5 3.73 48.67 -25.01
CA MET A 5 4.15 47.50 -24.23
C MET A 5 3.19 46.32 -24.39
N LYS A 6 1.91 46.60 -24.67
CA LYS A 6 0.88 45.57 -24.85
C LYS A 6 0.08 45.86 -26.11
N LEU A 7 -0.07 44.86 -26.97
CA LEU A 7 -0.85 44.95 -28.19
C LEU A 7 -1.84 43.79 -28.21
N LEU A 8 -3.12 44.12 -28.05
CA LEU A 8 -4.20 43.13 -28.00
C LEU A 8 -4.99 43.19 -29.31
N MET A 9 -4.80 42.19 -30.16
CA MET A 9 -5.45 42.03 -31.46
C MET A 9 -6.37 40.80 -31.49
N ARG A 10 -6.92 40.45 -30.33
CA ARG A 10 -7.86 39.33 -30.16
C ARG A 10 -9.18 39.52 -30.93
N LYS A 11 -9.74 38.45 -31.51
CA LYS A 11 -11.06 38.42 -32.19
C LYS A 11 -11.19 39.30 -33.45
N ASN A 12 -10.10 39.58 -34.16
CA ASN A 12 -10.13 40.46 -35.34
C ASN A 12 -10.23 39.72 -36.69
N HIS A 13 -10.47 38.40 -36.67
CA HIS A 13 -10.62 37.58 -37.89
C HIS A 13 -9.38 37.61 -38.79
N ILE A 14 -8.20 37.84 -38.20
CA ILE A 14 -6.93 37.90 -38.92
C ILE A 14 -6.56 36.49 -39.37
N ASP A 15 -6.36 36.29 -40.67
CA ASP A 15 -5.95 35.01 -41.26
C ASP A 15 -4.48 34.99 -41.68
N LYS A 16 -3.86 36.16 -41.89
CA LYS A 16 -2.43 36.32 -42.21
C LYS A 16 -1.82 37.56 -41.54
N ILE A 17 -0.52 37.46 -41.23
CA ILE A 17 0.32 38.56 -40.76
C ILE A 17 1.49 38.71 -41.73
N ASP A 18 1.86 39.94 -42.08
CA ASP A 18 3.07 40.24 -42.88
C ASP A 18 4.31 40.28 -42.00
N VAL A 19 5.47 39.87 -42.52
CA VAL A 19 6.75 39.83 -41.77
C VAL A 19 7.12 41.19 -41.16
N ASN A 20 6.75 42.30 -41.80
CA ASN A 20 7.10 43.64 -41.34
C ASN A 20 6.06 44.26 -40.38
N THR A 21 4.98 43.55 -40.07
CA THR A 21 3.83 44.09 -39.30
C THR A 21 4.26 44.66 -37.94
N PHE A 22 5.23 44.02 -37.28
CA PHE A 22 5.68 44.41 -35.94
C PHE A 22 7.09 45.00 -35.90
N VAL A 23 7.69 45.32 -37.06
CA VAL A 23 9.13 45.64 -37.17
C VAL A 23 9.59 46.83 -36.31
N HIS A 24 8.65 47.71 -35.93
CA HIS A 24 8.92 48.89 -35.11
C HIS A 24 8.51 48.76 -33.63
N LEU A 25 8.03 47.58 -33.19
CA LEU A 25 7.47 47.34 -31.86
C LEU A 25 8.50 46.76 -30.88
N THR A 26 9.69 47.34 -30.81
CA THR A 26 10.82 46.79 -30.04
C THR A 26 10.63 46.75 -28.53
N PHE A 27 9.67 47.52 -27.99
CA PHE A 27 9.33 47.59 -26.56
C PHE A 27 8.12 46.74 -26.17
N LEU A 28 7.55 45.98 -27.11
CA LEU A 28 6.35 45.18 -26.87
C LEU A 28 6.68 44.00 -25.97
N GLU A 29 5.99 43.90 -24.83
CA GLU A 29 6.13 42.81 -23.85
C GLU A 29 5.01 41.78 -23.95
N GLU A 30 3.81 42.19 -24.38
CA GLU A 30 2.64 41.30 -24.51
C GLU A 30 1.96 41.49 -25.87
N LEU A 31 1.78 40.39 -26.59
CA LEU A 31 1.08 40.35 -27.86
C LEU A 31 -0.05 39.30 -27.77
N ASP A 32 -1.30 39.74 -27.82
CA ASP A 32 -2.47 38.85 -27.86
C ASP A 32 -3.04 38.81 -29.29
N LEU A 33 -2.83 37.69 -29.96
CA LEU A 33 -3.34 37.34 -31.28
C LEU A 33 -4.43 36.25 -31.20
N SER A 34 -5.02 36.03 -30.02
CA SER A 34 -5.97 34.94 -29.80
C SER A 34 -7.31 35.14 -30.53
N LYS A 35 -8.07 34.06 -30.76
CA LYS A 35 -9.40 34.09 -31.40
C LYS A 35 -9.37 34.69 -32.82
N ASN A 36 -8.33 34.36 -33.58
CA ASN A 36 -8.20 34.76 -34.97
C ASN A 36 -8.25 33.50 -35.86
N MET A 37 -7.87 33.64 -37.13
CA MET A 37 -7.95 32.57 -38.14
C MET A 37 -6.57 32.16 -38.65
N LEU A 38 -5.51 32.46 -37.88
CA LEU A 38 -4.13 32.23 -38.27
C LEU A 38 -3.83 30.73 -38.34
N SER A 39 -3.29 30.27 -39.47
CA SER A 39 -2.80 28.89 -39.63
C SER A 39 -1.28 28.80 -39.74
N SER A 40 -0.60 29.91 -39.99
CA SER A 40 0.86 30.04 -39.96
C SER A 40 1.29 31.49 -39.75
N LEU A 41 2.54 31.69 -39.34
CA LEU A 41 3.21 32.97 -39.19
C LEU A 41 4.45 33.00 -40.11
N PRO A 42 4.81 34.15 -40.70
CA PRO A 42 5.94 34.21 -41.63
C PRO A 42 7.27 34.12 -40.88
N GLU A 43 8.27 33.48 -41.49
CA GLU A 43 9.61 33.42 -40.90
C GLU A 43 10.19 34.82 -40.62
N GLY A 44 10.82 35.00 -39.46
CA GLY A 44 11.44 36.27 -39.05
C GLY A 44 10.48 37.32 -38.49
N TRP A 45 9.17 37.04 -38.38
CA TRP A 45 8.17 38.01 -37.90
C TRP A 45 8.40 38.52 -36.46
N THR A 46 9.19 37.78 -35.68
CA THR A 46 9.54 38.10 -34.29
C THR A 46 10.89 38.80 -34.12
N GLU A 47 11.67 39.03 -35.18
CA GLU A 47 13.06 39.52 -35.09
C GLU A 47 13.20 40.87 -34.38
N SER A 48 12.20 41.73 -34.52
CA SER A 48 12.15 43.05 -33.89
C SER A 48 11.59 43.05 -32.47
N LEU A 49 10.96 41.95 -32.03
CA LEU A 49 10.20 41.83 -30.78
C LEU A 49 11.09 41.44 -29.59
N VAL A 50 12.22 42.15 -29.44
CA VAL A 50 13.27 41.84 -28.47
C VAL A 50 12.88 42.00 -27.00
N SER A 51 11.71 42.58 -26.69
CA SER A 51 11.21 42.74 -25.31
C SER A 51 10.01 41.84 -25.00
N LEU A 52 9.58 41.00 -25.95
CA LEU A 52 8.37 40.21 -25.83
C LEU A 52 8.55 39.16 -24.73
N LYS A 53 7.53 39.02 -23.88
CA LYS A 53 7.49 38.09 -22.73
C LYS A 53 6.28 37.16 -22.80
N TYR A 54 5.18 37.65 -23.37
CA TYR A 54 3.92 36.90 -23.46
C TYR A 54 3.36 37.00 -24.87
N LEU A 55 3.03 35.85 -25.45
CA LEU A 55 2.42 35.75 -26.76
C LEU A 55 1.19 34.83 -26.67
N ASP A 56 -0.01 35.38 -26.80
CA ASP A 56 -1.23 34.58 -26.83
C ASP A 56 -1.68 34.31 -28.27
N LEU A 57 -1.57 33.06 -28.71
CA LEU A 57 -1.99 32.56 -30.01
C LEU A 57 -3.19 31.61 -29.89
N SER A 58 -3.86 31.59 -28.74
CA SER A 58 -4.95 30.66 -28.47
C SER A 58 -6.14 30.86 -29.44
N ASP A 59 -6.90 29.80 -29.73
CA ASP A 59 -8.14 29.86 -30.52
C ASP A 59 -7.85 30.37 -31.95
N ASN A 60 -6.87 29.74 -32.61
CA ASN A 60 -6.47 29.94 -34.00
C ASN A 60 -6.53 28.59 -34.75
N LYS A 61 -5.89 28.49 -35.93
CA LYS A 61 -5.90 27.30 -36.80
C LYS A 61 -4.52 26.67 -36.99
N PHE A 62 -3.60 26.85 -36.04
CA PHE A 62 -2.29 26.22 -36.13
C PHE A 62 -2.42 24.70 -36.02
N THR A 63 -1.79 23.97 -36.93
CA THR A 63 -1.77 22.50 -36.96
C THR A 63 -0.42 21.89 -36.58
N SER A 64 0.64 22.70 -36.51
CA SER A 64 1.97 22.28 -36.06
C SER A 64 2.74 23.44 -35.42
N LEU A 65 3.80 23.16 -34.66
CA LEU A 65 4.62 24.23 -34.05
C LEU A 65 5.53 24.94 -35.06
N GLU A 66 5.89 24.27 -36.15
CA GLU A 66 6.66 24.84 -37.27
C GLU A 66 5.93 26.03 -37.89
N SER A 67 4.60 25.97 -37.91
CA SER A 67 3.76 27.05 -38.41
C SER A 67 3.87 28.35 -37.62
N LEU A 68 4.51 28.35 -36.44
CA LEU A 68 4.74 29.54 -35.61
C LEU A 68 6.00 30.32 -36.00
N SER A 69 6.94 29.68 -36.71
CA SER A 69 8.22 30.24 -37.16
C SER A 69 9.00 31.02 -36.08
N LEU A 70 9.24 30.38 -34.92
CA LEU A 70 9.87 30.96 -33.72
C LEU A 70 11.39 30.71 -33.63
N THR A 71 12.06 30.47 -34.76
CA THR A 71 13.43 29.92 -34.82
C THR A 71 14.56 30.92 -34.54
N ASN A 72 14.26 32.22 -34.42
CA ASN A 72 15.25 33.24 -34.10
C ASN A 72 15.18 33.67 -32.62
N THR A 73 16.34 33.95 -32.03
CA THR A 73 16.58 34.14 -30.58
C THR A 73 15.68 35.20 -29.95
N LEU A 74 14.61 34.75 -29.30
CA LEU A 74 13.75 35.57 -28.45
C LEU A 74 14.17 35.44 -26.98
N PRO A 75 14.19 36.53 -26.19
CA PRO A 75 14.36 36.43 -24.74
C PRO A 75 13.07 35.90 -24.10
N LEU A 76 13.19 34.99 -23.13
CA LEU A 76 12.15 34.45 -22.24
C LEU A 76 10.69 34.81 -22.60
N ILE A 77 10.08 34.00 -23.48
CA ILE A 77 8.68 34.17 -23.89
C ILE A 77 7.85 33.00 -23.40
N THR A 78 6.67 33.30 -22.84
CA THR A 78 5.59 32.36 -22.64
C THR A 78 4.61 32.46 -23.80
N VAL A 79 4.43 31.38 -24.56
CA VAL A 79 3.52 31.30 -25.71
C VAL A 79 2.29 30.47 -25.34
N TYR A 80 1.10 31.05 -25.43
CA TYR A 80 -0.18 30.35 -25.19
C TYR A 80 -0.77 29.84 -26.51
N LEU A 81 -1.04 28.54 -26.61
CA LEU A 81 -1.54 27.91 -27.84
C LEU A 81 -2.92 27.25 -27.71
N LYS A 82 -3.60 27.41 -26.57
CA LYS A 82 -4.90 26.79 -26.26
C LYS A 82 -5.90 26.84 -27.43
N LYS A 83 -6.72 25.80 -27.66
CA LYS A 83 -7.75 25.77 -28.74
C LYS A 83 -7.21 25.96 -30.18
N ASN A 84 -5.98 25.54 -30.46
CA ASN A 84 -5.53 25.26 -31.82
C ASN A 84 -5.71 23.77 -32.16
N SER A 85 -5.62 23.41 -33.44
CA SER A 85 -5.80 22.03 -33.93
C SER A 85 -4.44 21.36 -34.21
N LEU A 86 -3.52 21.39 -33.25
CA LEU A 86 -2.19 20.81 -33.43
C LEU A 86 -2.30 19.29 -33.64
N GLU A 87 -1.87 18.81 -34.81
CA GLU A 87 -2.02 17.42 -35.26
C GLU A 87 -0.84 16.55 -34.82
N TYR A 88 0.37 17.12 -34.76
CA TYR A 88 1.59 16.42 -34.35
C TYR A 88 2.61 17.39 -33.73
N LEU A 89 3.52 16.84 -32.93
CA LEU A 89 4.68 17.55 -32.37
C LEU A 89 5.96 16.98 -32.99
N ASN A 90 6.67 17.80 -33.76
CA ASN A 90 7.95 17.42 -34.36
C ASN A 90 9.10 17.69 -33.38
N VAL A 91 9.69 16.62 -32.84
CA VAL A 91 10.77 16.68 -31.85
C VAL A 91 12.02 17.38 -32.38
N LYS A 92 12.34 17.26 -33.69
CA LYS A 92 13.49 17.97 -34.30
C LYS A 92 13.30 19.48 -34.37
N TYR A 93 12.06 19.96 -34.36
CA TYR A 93 11.78 21.38 -34.28
C TYR A 93 12.02 21.90 -32.86
N PHE A 94 11.65 21.11 -31.82
CA PHE A 94 11.95 21.44 -30.42
C PHE A 94 13.45 21.58 -30.13
N GLU A 95 14.30 20.75 -30.76
CA GLU A 95 15.76 20.84 -30.63
C GLU A 95 16.35 22.16 -31.16
N ASN A 96 15.66 22.80 -32.11
CA ASN A 96 16.07 24.07 -32.72
C ASN A 96 15.36 25.28 -32.10
N LEU A 97 14.49 25.09 -31.10
CA LEU A 97 13.86 26.19 -30.37
C LEU A 97 14.86 26.81 -29.39
N PRO A 98 14.77 28.12 -29.12
CA PRO A 98 15.62 28.76 -28.11
C PRO A 98 15.42 28.09 -26.74
N GLN A 99 16.53 27.80 -26.02
CA GLN A 99 16.51 27.14 -24.70
C GLN A 99 15.67 27.87 -23.62
N ASN A 100 15.27 29.11 -23.88
CA ASN A 100 14.57 29.99 -22.96
C ASN A 100 13.08 30.19 -23.30
N LEU A 101 12.50 29.39 -24.20
CA LEU A 101 11.09 29.46 -24.60
C LEU A 101 10.20 28.58 -23.71
N THR A 102 9.14 29.17 -23.13
CA THR A 102 8.10 28.43 -22.40
C THR A 102 6.84 28.36 -23.28
N ILE A 103 6.33 27.16 -23.54
CA ILE A 103 5.08 26.98 -24.29
C ILE A 103 4.00 26.48 -23.34
N ASP A 104 2.95 27.27 -23.15
CA ASP A 104 1.77 26.88 -22.40
C ASP A 104 0.78 26.13 -23.33
N LEU A 105 0.73 24.82 -23.13
CA LEU A 105 -0.11 23.86 -23.88
C LEU A 105 -1.42 23.53 -23.14
N ILE A 106 -1.78 24.25 -22.08
CA ILE A 106 -2.98 23.98 -21.28
C ILE A 106 -4.26 24.08 -22.15
N ASN A 107 -5.02 22.99 -22.25
CA ASN A 107 -6.28 22.86 -23.00
C ASN A 107 -6.21 22.99 -24.54
N LEU A 108 -5.23 22.37 -25.18
CA LEU A 108 -5.37 22.00 -26.59
C LEU A 108 -6.32 20.79 -26.72
N PHE A 109 -7.26 20.85 -27.68
CA PHE A 109 -8.06 19.68 -28.05
C PHE A 109 -7.16 18.72 -28.83
N PHE A 110 -6.36 17.95 -28.12
CA PHE A 110 -5.48 16.96 -28.72
C PHE A 110 -6.32 15.76 -29.17
N TYR A 111 -6.76 15.75 -30.42
CA TYR A 111 -7.46 14.61 -31.00
C TYR A 111 -6.56 13.39 -31.20
N ASN A 112 -5.26 13.48 -30.90
CA ASN A 112 -4.36 12.35 -31.06
C ASN A 112 -3.03 12.44 -30.29
N PHE A 113 -2.99 13.05 -29.12
CA PHE A 113 -1.79 12.96 -28.28
C PHE A 113 -2.13 12.81 -26.79
N LYS A 114 -1.63 11.70 -26.23
CA LYS A 114 -1.47 11.45 -24.79
C LYS A 114 -0.43 12.42 -24.27
N THR A 115 -0.72 13.23 -23.25
CA THR A 115 0.36 13.87 -22.46
C THR A 115 -0.10 14.34 -21.08
N LYS A 116 0.80 14.09 -20.11
CA LYS A 116 0.83 14.61 -18.74
C LYS A 116 1.02 16.13 -18.71
N CYS A 117 0.52 16.78 -17.65
CA CYS A 117 1.17 17.94 -17.02
C CYS A 117 0.80 17.99 -15.52
N VAL A 118 1.82 18.32 -14.71
CA VAL A 118 1.85 18.37 -13.24
C VAL A 118 2.18 19.80 -12.80
N LEU A 119 1.61 20.29 -11.69
CA LEU A 119 2.12 21.45 -10.94
C LEU A 119 2.03 21.29 -9.40
N TYR A 120 3.22 21.17 -8.78
CA TYR A 120 3.67 21.53 -7.42
C TYR A 120 3.14 20.89 -6.12
N LEU A 121 4.10 20.40 -5.30
CA LEU A 121 4.10 20.52 -3.83
C LEU A 121 5.53 20.73 -3.27
N GLN A 122 5.69 21.81 -2.49
CA GLN A 122 6.77 22.09 -1.54
C GLN A 122 6.41 21.48 -0.18
N LYS A 123 7.21 20.51 0.30
CA LYS A 123 7.50 20.17 1.72
C LYS A 123 8.08 18.76 1.76
N LEU A 124 9.35 18.64 1.38
CA LEU A 124 10.24 17.56 1.78
C LEU A 124 11.67 17.95 1.37
N THR A 125 12.64 17.64 2.22
CA THR A 125 14.08 17.89 2.00
C THR A 125 14.81 16.54 1.99
N ILE A 126 14.34 15.62 1.14
CA ILE A 126 14.94 14.29 0.93
C ILE A 126 15.09 14.12 -0.58
N THR A 127 16.28 13.75 -1.06
CA THR A 127 16.61 13.78 -2.49
C THR A 127 16.78 12.40 -3.11
N LYS A 128 16.95 11.33 -2.31
CA LYS A 128 17.18 9.95 -2.79
C LYS A 128 16.58 8.90 -1.85
N ILE A 129 15.49 8.26 -2.25
CA ILE A 129 14.87 7.15 -1.50
C ILE A 129 15.04 5.85 -2.29
N ALA A 130 15.48 4.77 -1.65
CA ALA A 130 15.38 3.42 -2.22
C ALA A 130 14.15 2.72 -1.65
N PHE A 131 13.21 2.32 -2.49
CA PHE A 131 12.24 1.29 -2.12
C PHE A 131 12.84 -0.06 -2.42
N VAL A 132 12.56 -1.07 -1.60
CA VAL A 132 12.82 -2.46 -1.93
C VAL A 132 11.57 -3.19 -1.47
N THR A 133 10.55 -3.25 -2.34
CA THR A 133 9.21 -3.74 -1.98
C THR A 133 8.79 -4.84 -2.91
N PHE A 134 8.17 -5.88 -2.35
CA PHE A 134 7.84 -7.12 -3.06
C PHE A 134 6.40 -7.59 -2.83
N PHE A 135 5.57 -6.92 -2.04
CA PHE A 135 4.16 -7.31 -1.96
C PHE A 135 3.24 -6.10 -2.06
N CYS A 136 2.52 -6.02 -3.17
CA CYS A 136 1.41 -5.10 -3.37
C CYS A 136 0.10 -5.91 -3.37
N TRP A 137 -0.50 -6.10 -2.21
CA TRP A 137 -1.88 -6.58 -2.13
C TRP A 137 -2.81 -5.41 -2.47
N SER A 138 -3.20 -5.29 -3.74
CA SER A 138 -4.20 -4.35 -4.29
C SER A 138 -3.99 -2.86 -4.00
N THR A 139 -3.52 -2.13 -5.02
CA THR A 139 -3.73 -0.70 -5.33
C THR A 139 -3.62 0.37 -4.23
N ARG A 140 -2.61 1.23 -4.42
CA ARG A 140 -2.23 2.48 -3.72
C ARG A 140 -1.41 2.29 -2.44
N THR A 141 -0.12 2.07 -2.63
CA THR A 141 0.94 2.18 -1.62
C THR A 141 1.50 3.62 -1.59
N LEU A 142 1.47 4.24 -0.40
CA LEU A 142 2.34 5.31 0.12
C LEU A 142 2.94 6.34 -0.88
N SER A 143 2.19 7.39 -1.27
CA SER A 143 2.78 8.57 -1.93
C SER A 143 3.25 9.60 -0.88
N ILE A 144 4.57 9.68 -0.64
CA ILE A 144 5.20 10.65 0.27
C ILE A 144 6.06 11.65 -0.52
N ALA A 145 5.40 12.57 -1.24
CA ALA A 145 6.00 13.75 -1.89
C ALA A 145 7.14 13.55 -2.92
N ASN A 146 7.48 14.69 -3.53
CA ASN A 146 8.24 14.86 -4.76
C ASN A 146 9.75 14.58 -4.60
N ASP A 147 10.09 13.31 -4.46
CA ASP A 147 11.24 12.59 -5.07
C ASP A 147 11.19 11.11 -4.63
N VAL A 148 9.95 10.61 -4.51
CA VAL A 148 9.61 9.25 -4.14
C VAL A 148 9.54 8.37 -5.38
N TYR A 149 10.27 7.27 -5.35
CA TYR A 149 10.15 6.20 -6.33
C TYR A 149 9.00 5.28 -5.93
N PHE A 150 7.78 5.60 -6.39
CA PHE A 150 6.71 4.62 -6.53
C PHE A 150 6.07 4.74 -7.90
N ALA A 151 6.15 3.66 -8.68
CA ALA A 151 5.24 3.37 -9.77
C ALA A 151 4.19 2.39 -9.23
N ILE A 152 2.92 2.77 -9.27
CA ILE A 152 1.79 1.83 -9.22
C ILE A 152 0.87 2.22 -10.36
N GLU A 153 1.06 1.58 -11.51
CA GLU A 153 -0.01 1.36 -12.47
C GLU A 153 0.08 -0.10 -12.91
N ASN A 154 -0.83 -0.94 -12.40
CA ASN A 154 -1.12 -2.24 -12.99
C ASN A 154 -2.12 -2.04 -14.13
N TYR A 155 -1.71 -2.40 -15.34
CA TYR A 155 -2.53 -3.20 -16.24
C TYR A 155 -1.64 -3.76 -17.35
N MET A 156 -1.65 -5.08 -17.60
CA MET A 156 -2.07 -5.59 -18.92
C MET A 156 -2.13 -7.13 -18.97
N ASP A 157 -3.26 -7.58 -19.51
CA ASP A 157 -3.62 -8.93 -19.96
C ASP A 157 -3.20 -9.11 -21.45
N GLU A 158 -2.91 -10.35 -21.84
CA GLU A 158 -2.23 -10.77 -23.09
C GLU A 158 -3.06 -10.66 -24.39
N SER A 159 -4.07 -9.78 -24.45
CA SER A 159 -4.82 -9.47 -25.68
C SER A 159 -4.57 -8.06 -26.25
N LEU A 160 -3.69 -7.27 -25.64
CA LEU A 160 -3.37 -5.88 -26.05
C LEU A 160 -1.91 -5.68 -26.46
N GLN A 161 -1.29 -6.71 -27.02
CA GLN A 161 0.13 -6.73 -27.42
C GLN A 161 0.48 -5.85 -28.65
N SER A 162 -0.46 -5.03 -29.16
CA SER A 162 -0.21 -4.07 -30.25
C SER A 162 -0.17 -2.59 -29.81
N LEU A 163 -0.30 -2.30 -28.52
CA LEU A 163 -0.43 -0.92 -27.98
C LEU A 163 0.71 -0.46 -27.06
N CYS A 164 1.76 -1.26 -26.90
CA CYS A 164 2.96 -0.93 -26.13
C CYS A 164 4.24 -1.24 -26.91
N ASN A 165 4.47 -0.50 -27.97
CA ASN A 165 5.83 -0.12 -28.37
C ASN A 165 5.77 1.40 -28.47
N ASP A 166 6.49 2.10 -27.58
CA ASP A 166 7.22 3.33 -27.89
C ASP A 166 7.84 3.87 -26.60
N ASP A 167 9.14 3.62 -26.48
CA ASP A 167 10.08 4.19 -25.53
C ASP A 167 10.09 5.72 -25.61
N ILE A 168 9.94 6.45 -24.50
CA ILE A 168 10.53 7.80 -24.37
C ILE A 168 11.02 8.07 -22.94
N SER A 169 12.34 8.19 -22.86
CA SER A 169 13.18 8.80 -21.82
C SER A 169 13.02 10.32 -21.72
N LEU A 170 13.18 10.90 -20.52
CA LEU A 170 13.38 12.35 -20.33
C LEU A 170 14.73 12.64 -19.65
N ASN A 171 15.26 13.84 -19.96
CA ASN A 171 16.58 14.50 -19.69
C ASN A 171 16.58 15.93 -19.05
N PHE A 172 17.21 16.21 -17.90
CA PHE A 172 17.15 17.44 -17.07
C PHE A 172 17.80 18.73 -17.59
N SER A 173 17.62 19.80 -16.80
CA SER A 173 18.72 20.75 -16.46
C SER A 173 18.86 20.82 -14.93
N ASN A 174 20.00 20.66 -14.24
CA ASN A 174 21.38 20.32 -14.55
C ASN A 174 21.80 19.18 -13.60
N ALA A 175 21.74 17.93 -14.06
CA ALA A 175 22.46 16.80 -13.46
C ALA A 175 22.37 15.64 -14.45
N VAL A 176 23.43 15.37 -15.22
CA VAL A 176 23.51 14.22 -16.15
C VAL A 176 23.51 12.85 -15.41
N ILE A 177 23.00 12.79 -14.16
CA ILE A 177 23.17 11.66 -13.23
C ILE A 177 21.83 11.18 -12.59
N SER A 178 20.68 11.87 -12.74
CA SER A 178 19.43 11.55 -12.01
C SER A 178 18.27 10.86 -12.77
N GLU A 179 18.19 10.87 -14.11
CA GLU A 179 16.97 10.50 -14.89
C GLU A 179 17.17 9.11 -15.45
N ILE A 180 18.39 8.85 -15.91
CA ILE A 180 18.91 7.50 -16.14
C ILE A 180 18.68 6.65 -14.90
N LYS A 181 18.76 7.21 -13.67
CA LYS A 181 18.42 6.46 -12.45
C LYS A 181 16.91 6.28 -12.27
N ARG A 182 16.07 7.25 -12.63
CA ARG A 182 14.62 7.19 -12.41
C ARG A 182 13.91 6.20 -13.31
N ASP A 183 14.15 6.26 -14.62
CA ASP A 183 13.56 5.32 -15.58
C ASP A 183 14.10 3.90 -15.34
N PHE A 184 15.38 3.81 -14.98
CA PHE A 184 16.01 2.55 -14.59
C PHE A 184 15.39 1.95 -13.32
N ILE A 185 15.20 2.76 -12.27
CA ILE A 185 14.59 2.33 -11.01
C ILE A 185 13.16 1.87 -11.26
N SER A 186 12.35 2.62 -12.02
CA SER A 186 10.98 2.21 -12.38
C SER A 186 10.99 0.88 -13.13
N SER A 187 11.82 0.74 -14.18
CA SER A 187 11.91 -0.50 -14.96
C SER A 187 12.34 -1.72 -14.14
N VAL A 188 13.17 -1.50 -13.10
CA VAL A 188 13.59 -2.53 -12.15
C VAL A 188 12.39 -2.93 -11.30
N PHE A 189 11.63 -1.98 -10.74
CA PHE A 189 10.45 -2.28 -9.93
C PHE A 189 9.34 -2.95 -10.74
N ASP A 190 8.99 -2.41 -11.90
CA ASP A 190 7.93 -2.93 -12.77
C ASP A 190 8.25 -4.37 -13.21
N GLY A 191 9.52 -4.64 -13.56
CA GLY A 191 9.98 -5.98 -13.91
C GLY A 191 9.96 -6.98 -12.75
N LEU A 192 10.17 -6.51 -11.51
CA LEU A 192 10.06 -7.35 -10.30
C LEU A 192 8.59 -7.67 -10.00
N MET A 193 7.70 -6.67 -10.08
CA MET A 193 6.27 -6.83 -9.80
C MET A 193 5.59 -7.77 -10.79
N LYS A 194 5.88 -7.63 -12.10
CA LYS A 194 5.31 -8.49 -13.14
C LYS A 194 5.59 -9.98 -12.91
N VAL A 195 6.83 -10.32 -12.57
CA VAL A 195 7.25 -11.71 -12.33
C VAL A 195 6.53 -12.32 -11.13
N MET A 196 6.15 -11.50 -10.14
CA MET A 196 5.37 -11.96 -9.00
C MET A 196 3.93 -12.26 -9.38
N GLU A 197 3.30 -11.38 -10.15
CA GLU A 197 1.93 -11.62 -10.65
C GLU A 197 1.85 -12.87 -11.53
N GLU A 198 2.86 -13.09 -12.38
CA GLU A 198 2.97 -14.30 -13.18
C GLU A 198 3.15 -15.55 -12.32
N SER A 199 3.98 -15.47 -11.26
CA SER A 199 4.11 -16.56 -10.30
C SER A 199 2.81 -16.84 -9.53
N GLU A 200 1.95 -15.83 -9.37
CA GLU A 200 0.65 -15.95 -8.70
C GLU A 200 -0.47 -16.49 -9.61
N ALA A 201 -0.29 -16.43 -10.94
CA ALA A 201 -1.35 -16.67 -11.92
C ALA A 201 -1.92 -18.10 -11.93
N ASP A 202 -1.12 -19.09 -11.51
CA ASP A 202 -1.47 -20.51 -11.48
C ASP A 202 -2.10 -20.96 -10.15
N TYR A 203 -2.15 -20.11 -9.12
CA TYR A 203 -2.77 -20.48 -7.85
C TYR A 203 -4.28 -20.24 -7.87
N ASN A 204 -5.03 -21.19 -7.28
CA ASN A 204 -6.46 -21.08 -7.06
C ASN A 204 -6.74 -20.78 -5.56
N PRO A 205 -6.97 -19.51 -5.17
CA PRO A 205 -7.15 -19.16 -3.76
C PRO A 205 -8.45 -19.70 -3.15
N VAL A 206 -9.40 -20.17 -3.98
CA VAL A 206 -10.62 -20.82 -3.52
C VAL A 206 -10.31 -22.21 -2.92
N GLU A 207 -9.31 -22.92 -3.45
CA GLU A 207 -8.89 -24.21 -2.90
C GLU A 207 -8.25 -24.06 -1.51
N TRP A 208 -7.60 -22.92 -1.26
CA TRP A 208 -6.92 -22.64 0.01
C TRP A 208 -7.90 -22.46 1.16
N GLU A 209 -9.17 -22.23 0.86
CA GLU A 209 -10.23 -22.20 1.84
C GLU A 209 -10.33 -23.53 2.61
N GLN A 210 -9.89 -24.64 1.99
CA GLN A 210 -9.89 -26.00 2.54
C GLN A 210 -8.62 -26.34 3.35
N TYR A 211 -7.59 -25.51 3.27
CA TYR A 211 -6.31 -25.80 3.92
C TYR A 211 -6.40 -25.72 5.44
N SER A 212 -5.66 -26.60 6.10
CA SER A 212 -5.45 -26.49 7.55
C SER A 212 -4.59 -25.26 7.86
N ILE A 213 -4.73 -24.72 9.07
CA ILE A 213 -3.99 -23.52 9.50
C ILE A 213 -2.47 -23.71 9.39
N PHE A 214 -1.95 -24.88 9.76
CA PHE A 214 -0.52 -25.19 9.66
C PHE A 214 -0.06 -25.36 8.22
N TYR A 215 -0.89 -25.94 7.36
CA TYR A 215 -0.57 -26.02 5.94
C TYR A 215 -0.57 -24.63 5.30
N MET A 216 -1.52 -23.76 5.64
CA MET A 216 -1.53 -22.36 5.17
C MET A 216 -0.29 -21.60 5.65
N MET A 217 0.13 -21.81 6.90
CA MET A 217 1.37 -21.24 7.45
C MET A 217 2.61 -21.70 6.67
N TYR A 218 2.75 -23.00 6.47
CA TYR A 218 3.83 -23.55 5.65
C TYR A 218 3.80 -23.00 4.21
N SER A 219 2.62 -22.99 3.57
CA SER A 219 2.45 -22.51 2.19
C SER A 219 2.76 -21.02 2.05
N ALA A 220 2.46 -20.19 3.05
CA ALA A 220 2.82 -18.77 3.04
C ALA A 220 4.36 -18.59 2.99
N TYR A 221 5.10 -19.34 3.81
CA TYR A 221 6.56 -19.31 3.77
C TYR A 221 7.14 -19.93 2.49
N GLN A 222 6.54 -21.01 1.96
CA GLN A 222 6.92 -21.55 0.64
C GLN A 222 6.77 -20.53 -0.47
N TRP A 223 5.67 -19.80 -0.44
CA TRP A 223 5.40 -18.75 -1.40
C TRP A 223 6.44 -17.63 -1.31
N GLY A 224 6.77 -17.17 -0.09
CA GLY A 224 7.88 -16.23 0.11
C GLY A 224 9.21 -16.74 -0.46
N ILE A 225 9.59 -18.00 -0.18
CA ILE A 225 10.81 -18.62 -0.70
C ILE A 225 10.81 -18.66 -2.23
N HIS A 226 9.69 -19.07 -2.83
CA HIS A 226 9.55 -19.15 -4.28
C HIS A 226 9.63 -17.77 -4.93
N ALA A 227 8.91 -16.79 -4.38
CA ALA A 227 8.96 -15.40 -4.83
C ALA A 227 10.40 -14.88 -4.80
N CYS A 228 11.09 -15.04 -3.66
CA CYS A 228 12.49 -14.64 -3.52
C CYS A 228 13.43 -15.33 -4.53
N ASP A 229 13.37 -16.65 -4.68
CA ASP A 229 14.24 -17.38 -5.63
C ASP A 229 14.01 -16.96 -7.08
N THR A 230 12.77 -16.64 -7.45
CA THR A 230 12.42 -16.15 -8.78
C THR A 230 12.91 -14.71 -8.98
N VAL A 231 12.62 -13.84 -8.02
CA VAL A 231 12.98 -12.41 -8.01
C VAL A 231 14.47 -12.18 -8.18
N VAL A 232 15.31 -12.84 -7.38
CA VAL A 232 16.75 -12.55 -7.34
C VAL A 232 17.47 -12.93 -8.63
N LYS A 233 16.83 -13.75 -9.49
CA LYS A 233 17.36 -14.15 -10.80
C LYS A 233 17.05 -13.16 -11.91
N THR A 234 16.10 -12.25 -11.69
CA THR A 234 15.65 -11.28 -12.71
C THR A 234 16.78 -10.32 -13.09
N LYS A 235 16.70 -9.78 -14.32
CA LYS A 235 17.61 -8.69 -14.76
C LYS A 235 17.47 -7.45 -13.87
N ALA A 236 16.25 -7.20 -13.41
CA ALA A 236 15.92 -6.11 -12.50
C ALA A 236 16.64 -6.23 -11.15
N ALA A 237 16.59 -7.40 -10.51
CA ALA A 237 17.34 -7.65 -9.28
C ALA A 237 18.85 -7.49 -9.49
N LYS A 238 19.43 -8.06 -10.56
CA LYS A 238 20.87 -7.88 -10.84
C LYS A 238 21.27 -6.40 -10.98
N LYS A 239 20.43 -5.61 -11.64
CA LYS A 239 20.57 -4.15 -11.75
C LYS A 239 20.48 -3.44 -10.39
N LEU A 240 19.52 -3.83 -9.55
CA LEU A 240 19.39 -3.32 -8.17
C LEU A 240 20.66 -3.60 -7.35
N LEU A 241 21.22 -4.81 -7.48
CA LEU A 241 22.46 -5.20 -6.80
C LEU A 241 23.67 -4.35 -7.24
N GLU A 242 23.76 -3.96 -8.49
CA GLU A 242 24.81 -3.04 -8.97
C GLU A 242 24.59 -1.61 -8.47
N MET A 243 23.33 -1.17 -8.48
CA MET A 243 22.94 0.16 -8.04
C MET A 243 23.18 0.38 -6.55
N ILE A 244 22.82 -0.60 -5.70
CA ILE A 244 22.97 -0.49 -4.25
C ILE A 244 24.42 -0.28 -3.81
N LYS A 245 25.38 -0.78 -4.59
CA LYS A 245 26.83 -0.68 -4.35
C LYS A 245 27.42 0.67 -4.78
N THR A 246 26.76 1.37 -5.70
CA THR A 246 27.31 2.56 -6.37
C THR A 246 26.60 3.86 -5.98
N VAL A 247 25.31 3.76 -5.64
CA VAL A 247 24.44 4.89 -5.30
C VAL A 247 24.26 4.98 -3.79
N GLU A 248 24.45 6.17 -3.24
CA GLU A 248 24.08 6.49 -1.87
C GLU A 248 22.60 6.89 -1.82
N PHE A 249 21.87 6.29 -0.90
CA PHE A 249 20.47 6.58 -0.63
C PHE A 249 20.33 7.28 0.73
N ASP A 250 19.34 8.16 0.86
CA ASP A 250 19.03 8.81 2.14
C ASP A 250 18.33 7.81 3.08
N ILE A 251 17.58 6.84 2.54
CA ILE A 251 16.81 5.84 3.28
C ILE A 251 16.45 4.64 2.39
N ILE A 252 16.30 3.46 3.01
CA ILE A 252 15.71 2.27 2.40
C ILE A 252 14.37 1.96 3.06
N LEU A 253 13.31 1.89 2.26
CA LEU A 253 11.97 1.48 2.68
C LEU A 253 11.71 0.04 2.23
N GLN A 254 11.59 -0.88 3.19
CA GLN A 254 11.51 -2.32 2.94
C GLN A 254 10.19 -2.91 3.43
N ASP A 255 9.57 -3.73 2.58
CA ASP A 255 8.55 -4.70 3.02
C ASP A 255 9.21 -5.83 3.84
N ILE A 256 8.86 -5.95 5.12
CA ILE A 256 9.48 -6.91 6.05
C ILE A 256 8.60 -8.15 6.30
N THR A 257 7.78 -8.52 5.32
CA THR A 257 6.81 -9.61 5.45
C THR A 257 7.41 -10.99 5.15
N LEU A 258 7.97 -11.18 3.95
CA LEU A 258 8.44 -12.47 3.42
C LEU A 258 9.63 -12.32 2.44
N ASN A 259 10.36 -11.20 2.48
CA ASN A 259 11.36 -10.79 1.48
C ASN A 259 12.79 -10.71 2.02
N GLU A 260 13.10 -11.50 3.04
CA GLU A 260 14.36 -11.45 3.76
C GLU A 260 15.56 -11.80 2.86
N CYS A 261 15.35 -12.42 1.69
CA CYS A 261 16.39 -12.64 0.69
C CYS A 261 17.08 -11.34 0.23
N LEU A 262 16.46 -10.18 0.45
CA LEU A 262 16.98 -8.87 0.02
C LEU A 262 17.71 -8.13 1.12
N PHE A 263 17.63 -8.59 2.37
CA PHE A 263 18.26 -7.89 3.49
C PHE A 263 19.79 -7.93 3.38
N GLY A 264 20.34 -8.86 2.59
CA GLY A 264 21.75 -8.84 2.20
C GLY A 264 22.16 -7.55 1.47
N LEU A 265 21.23 -6.87 0.78
CA LEU A 265 21.49 -5.57 0.15
C LEU A 265 21.82 -4.48 1.18
N TRP A 266 21.30 -4.59 2.41
CA TRP A 266 21.55 -3.62 3.48
C TRP A 266 23.00 -3.65 3.98
N GLU A 267 23.67 -4.80 3.88
CA GLU A 267 25.07 -4.95 4.28
C GLU A 267 26.04 -4.30 3.27
N ILE A 268 25.61 -4.22 2.00
CA ILE A 268 26.43 -3.75 0.89
C ILE A 268 26.01 -2.39 0.36
N VAL A 269 24.95 -1.79 0.91
CA VAL A 269 24.47 -0.47 0.50
C VAL A 269 25.56 0.57 0.76
N LYS A 270 25.84 1.36 -0.28
CA LYS A 270 26.77 2.47 -0.16
C LYS A 270 26.19 3.54 0.76
N GLY A 271 26.98 3.99 1.73
CA GLY A 271 26.58 5.04 2.67
C GLY A 271 25.82 4.55 3.91
N LYS A 272 25.54 3.24 4.04
CA LYS A 272 24.84 2.66 5.19
C LYS A 272 23.53 3.38 5.53
N SER A 273 22.69 3.57 4.52
CA SER A 273 21.39 4.24 4.64
C SER A 273 20.53 3.60 5.74
N PRO A 274 19.81 4.41 6.55
CA PRO A 274 18.88 3.88 7.53
C PRO A 274 17.76 3.06 6.86
N ILE A 275 17.27 2.05 7.56
CA ILE A 275 16.19 1.18 7.08
C ILE A 275 14.91 1.45 7.84
N VAL A 276 13.83 1.65 7.10
CA VAL A 276 12.47 1.69 7.64
C VAL A 276 11.70 0.49 7.10
N GLY A 277 11.28 -0.38 8.00
CA GLY A 277 10.43 -1.51 7.67
C GLY A 277 8.97 -1.08 7.56
N TYR A 278 8.20 -1.72 6.69
CA TYR A 278 6.74 -1.62 6.74
C TYR A 278 6.09 -2.99 6.66
N ILE A 279 4.95 -3.13 7.34
CA ILE A 279 4.10 -4.31 7.29
C ILE A 279 2.73 -3.88 6.75
N PRO A 280 2.29 -4.39 5.58
CA PRO A 280 1.05 -3.97 4.94
C PRO A 280 -0.21 -4.54 5.59
N TYR A 281 -0.08 -5.35 6.64
CA TYR A 281 -1.20 -5.89 7.41
C TYR A 281 -0.99 -5.86 8.93
N SER A 282 -1.88 -6.52 9.68
CA SER A 282 -1.79 -6.67 11.14
C SER A 282 -0.42 -7.20 11.59
N PRO A 283 0.03 -6.92 12.83
CA PRO A 283 1.27 -7.43 13.38
C PRO A 283 1.42 -8.94 13.22
N ALA A 284 2.49 -9.32 12.54
CA ALA A 284 2.92 -10.70 12.47
C ALA A 284 3.58 -11.14 13.78
N PRO A 285 3.58 -12.45 14.11
CA PRO A 285 4.24 -12.97 15.31
C PRO A 285 5.72 -12.60 15.44
N TRP A 286 6.46 -12.52 14.33
CA TRP A 286 7.88 -12.21 14.33
C TRP A 286 8.20 -10.71 14.49
N LEU A 287 7.19 -9.83 14.56
CA LEU A 287 7.41 -8.40 14.78
C LEU A 287 8.16 -8.13 16.10
N LYS A 288 7.98 -9.00 17.10
CA LYS A 288 8.71 -8.95 18.37
C LYS A 288 10.22 -9.05 18.20
N ASP A 289 10.70 -9.80 17.22
CA ASP A 289 12.13 -10.10 17.06
C ASP A 289 12.86 -8.88 16.47
N ILE A 290 12.13 -8.05 15.74
CA ILE A 290 12.60 -6.79 15.12
C ILE A 290 12.53 -5.63 16.11
N THR A 291 11.41 -5.52 16.83
CA THR A 291 11.07 -4.32 17.60
C THR A 291 11.29 -4.46 19.10
N GLY A 292 11.37 -5.69 19.61
CA GLY A 292 11.56 -6.01 21.03
C GLY A 292 10.32 -5.96 21.90
N GLY A 293 9.12 -5.82 21.34
CA GLY A 293 7.87 -5.94 22.11
C GLY A 293 7.42 -7.39 22.27
N PRO A 294 6.73 -7.80 23.34
CA PRO A 294 6.21 -9.16 23.46
C PRO A 294 5.04 -9.40 22.46
N ASN A 295 4.78 -10.67 22.14
CA ASN A 295 3.55 -11.05 21.45
C ASN A 295 2.37 -11.12 22.42
N TYR A 296 1.17 -10.82 21.91
CA TYR A 296 -0.07 -10.85 22.69
C TYR A 296 -1.10 -11.86 22.15
N PRO A 297 -0.77 -13.17 22.13
CA PRO A 297 -1.69 -14.21 21.64
C PRO A 297 -2.94 -14.39 22.52
N THR A 298 -3.03 -13.69 23.65
CA THR A 298 -4.22 -13.65 24.50
C THR A 298 -5.28 -12.67 24.00
N ILE A 299 -4.90 -11.75 23.11
CA ILE A 299 -5.75 -10.64 22.65
C ILE A 299 -5.83 -10.63 21.12
N ARG A 300 -4.69 -10.74 20.43
CA ARG A 300 -4.65 -10.77 18.97
C ARG A 300 -4.66 -12.22 18.47
N PRO A 301 -5.64 -12.59 17.63
CA PRO A 301 -5.64 -13.89 17.01
C PRO A 301 -4.57 -13.96 15.91
N TYR A 302 -4.12 -15.17 15.64
CA TYR A 302 -3.21 -15.47 14.57
C TYR A 302 -3.89 -15.23 13.22
N ALA A 303 -3.16 -14.69 12.24
CA ALA A 303 -3.74 -14.16 11.00
C ALA A 303 -4.61 -15.18 10.22
N TYR A 304 -4.30 -16.48 10.33
CA TYR A 304 -5.01 -17.55 9.62
C TYR A 304 -6.12 -18.21 10.46
N LEU A 305 -6.38 -17.74 11.69
CA LEU A 305 -7.48 -18.24 12.52
C LEU A 305 -8.78 -17.46 12.27
N PRO A 306 -9.91 -18.16 12.03
CA PRO A 306 -11.20 -17.52 11.83
C PRO A 306 -11.84 -17.14 13.19
N VAL A 307 -11.16 -16.33 14.00
CA VAL A 307 -11.69 -15.83 15.27
C VAL A 307 -11.38 -14.35 15.41
N ALA A 308 -12.34 -13.54 15.87
CA ALA A 308 -12.12 -12.10 16.09
C ALA A 308 -11.17 -11.85 17.27
N LYS A 309 -11.35 -12.64 18.34
CA LYS A 309 -10.57 -12.62 19.58
C LYS A 309 -10.56 -14.03 20.18
N PRO A 310 -9.43 -14.53 20.68
CA PRO A 310 -9.43 -15.80 21.41
C PRO A 310 -10.12 -15.65 22.78
N ILE A 311 -11.20 -16.40 22.99
CA ILE A 311 -12.00 -16.40 24.23
C ILE A 311 -11.85 -17.75 24.95
N GLY A 312 -11.68 -17.69 26.28
CA GLY A 312 -11.51 -18.88 27.11
C GLY A 312 -10.14 -19.53 26.98
N LEU A 313 -9.90 -20.58 27.78
CA LEU A 313 -8.60 -21.25 27.83
C LEU A 313 -8.25 -21.91 26.50
N TRP A 314 -9.19 -22.64 25.88
CA TRP A 314 -8.90 -23.45 24.69
C TRP A 314 -8.52 -22.63 23.46
N GLN A 315 -9.26 -21.57 23.15
CA GLN A 315 -8.92 -20.72 22.00
C GLN A 315 -7.61 -19.95 22.24
N ARG A 316 -7.35 -19.51 23.48
CA ARG A 316 -6.07 -18.89 23.84
C ARG A 316 -4.91 -19.88 23.71
N THR A 317 -5.08 -21.12 24.16
CA THR A 317 -4.09 -22.18 24.00
C THR A 317 -3.82 -22.44 22.52
N TRP A 318 -4.86 -22.65 21.72
CA TRP A 318 -4.72 -22.91 20.30
C TRP A 318 -4.05 -21.74 19.55
N ASN A 319 -4.46 -20.51 19.85
CA ASN A 319 -3.83 -19.33 19.28
C ASN A 319 -2.35 -19.25 19.66
N THR A 320 -2.00 -19.52 20.92
CA THR A 320 -0.60 -19.55 21.37
C THR A 320 0.20 -20.61 20.64
N VAL A 321 -0.37 -21.81 20.42
CA VAL A 321 0.28 -22.87 19.62
C VAL A 321 0.54 -22.38 18.19
N CYS A 322 -0.41 -21.70 17.55
CA CYS A 322 -0.20 -21.16 16.20
C CYS A 322 0.97 -20.16 16.15
N PHE A 323 1.05 -19.22 17.10
CA PHE A 323 2.18 -18.29 17.19
C PHE A 323 3.52 -19.02 17.39
N THR A 324 3.57 -20.00 18.28
CA THR A 324 4.80 -20.76 18.56
C THR A 324 5.25 -21.60 17.36
N VAL A 325 4.32 -22.25 16.66
CA VAL A 325 4.64 -23.03 15.46
C VAL A 325 5.10 -22.13 14.32
N ASP A 326 4.49 -20.95 14.16
CA ASP A 326 4.93 -19.95 13.19
C ASP A 326 6.36 -19.49 13.45
N ASP A 327 6.69 -19.13 14.69
CA ASP A 327 8.06 -18.77 15.09
C ASP A 327 9.05 -19.91 14.77
N PHE A 328 8.67 -21.16 15.06
CA PHE A 328 9.53 -22.32 14.80
C PHE A 328 9.77 -22.51 13.30
N ILE A 329 8.72 -22.45 12.48
CA ILE A 329 8.85 -22.56 11.02
C ILE A 329 9.69 -21.40 10.48
N ARG A 330 9.46 -20.18 10.95
CA ARG A 330 10.25 -19.01 10.54
C ARG A 330 11.74 -19.23 10.80
N HIS A 331 12.10 -19.56 12.04
CA HIS A 331 13.50 -19.60 12.47
C HIS A 331 14.28 -20.81 11.97
N TYR A 332 13.65 -22.00 11.98
CA TYR A 332 14.35 -23.25 11.69
C TYR A 332 14.19 -23.74 10.26
N TYR A 333 13.21 -23.21 9.52
CA TYR A 333 12.93 -23.63 8.15
C TYR A 333 13.08 -22.47 7.15
N PHE A 334 12.38 -21.36 7.35
CA PHE A 334 12.32 -20.27 6.39
C PHE A 334 13.59 -19.41 6.34
N LEU A 335 14.03 -18.86 7.47
CA LEU A 335 15.21 -17.98 7.53
C LEU A 335 16.51 -18.64 7.03
N PRO A 336 16.81 -19.93 7.32
CA PRO A 336 17.98 -20.59 6.76
C PRO A 336 17.96 -20.73 5.23
N ILE A 337 16.78 -20.89 4.62
CA ILE A 337 16.63 -20.92 3.17
C ILE A 337 16.81 -19.52 2.60
N MET A 338 16.16 -18.52 3.20
CA MET A 338 16.32 -17.12 2.80
C MET A 338 17.76 -16.63 2.91
N GLN A 339 18.50 -17.07 3.93
CA GLN A 339 19.92 -16.76 4.10
C GLN A 339 20.71 -17.20 2.86
N ARG A 340 20.52 -18.45 2.41
CA ARG A 340 21.21 -18.98 1.23
C ARG A 340 20.85 -18.22 -0.04
N LEU A 341 19.57 -17.83 -0.18
CA LEU A 341 19.13 -17.02 -1.32
C LEU A 341 19.77 -15.62 -1.30
N ALA A 342 19.81 -14.97 -0.14
CA ALA A 342 20.44 -13.67 0.05
C ALA A 342 21.95 -13.71 -0.26
N GLU A 343 22.67 -14.69 0.30
CA GLU A 343 24.11 -14.88 0.05
C GLU A 343 24.41 -15.17 -1.42
N LYS A 344 23.59 -16.02 -2.04
CA LYS A 344 23.70 -16.30 -3.48
C LYS A 344 23.46 -15.06 -4.32
N TYR A 345 22.49 -14.23 -3.93
CA TYR A 345 22.16 -13.00 -4.65
C TYR A 345 23.26 -11.96 -4.51
N VAL A 346 23.77 -11.73 -3.30
CA VAL A 346 24.83 -10.74 -3.02
C VAL A 346 26.20 -11.21 -3.52
N GLY A 347 26.43 -12.53 -3.54
CA GLY A 347 27.65 -13.17 -4.03
C GLY A 347 28.71 -13.48 -2.95
N HIS A 348 28.38 -13.29 -1.67
CA HIS A 348 29.24 -13.65 -0.54
C HIS A 348 28.41 -13.94 0.71
N ALA A 349 29.05 -14.54 1.72
CA ALA A 349 28.43 -14.75 3.03
C ALA A 349 28.06 -13.40 3.68
N ILE A 350 26.88 -13.34 4.30
CA ILE A 350 26.38 -12.16 5.03
C ILE A 350 26.15 -12.55 6.50
N ARG A 351 25.94 -11.57 7.37
CA ARG A 351 25.52 -11.85 8.75
C ARG A 351 24.20 -12.64 8.77
N PRO A 352 23.90 -13.40 9.83
CA PRO A 352 22.62 -14.09 9.94
C PRO A 352 21.45 -13.13 9.77
N LEU A 353 20.46 -13.48 8.94
CA LEU A 353 19.31 -12.62 8.64
C LEU A 353 18.57 -12.13 9.89
N HIS A 354 18.46 -12.97 10.91
CA HIS A 354 17.82 -12.59 12.18
C HIS A 354 18.59 -11.49 12.92
N GLU A 355 19.91 -11.38 12.75
CA GLU A 355 20.69 -10.27 13.30
C GLU A 355 20.56 -9.01 12.43
N ILE A 356 20.43 -9.19 11.11
CA ILE A 356 20.25 -8.08 10.17
C ILE A 356 18.89 -7.42 10.39
N GLU A 357 17.79 -8.18 10.47
CA GLU A 357 16.46 -7.63 10.73
C GLU A 357 16.37 -6.96 12.11
N LYS A 358 16.95 -7.62 13.13
CA LYS A 358 16.96 -7.14 14.50
C LYS A 358 17.74 -5.86 14.66
N ASN A 359 18.89 -5.71 13.99
CA ASN A 359 19.77 -4.55 14.18
C ASN A 359 19.60 -3.45 13.12
N GLY A 360 19.08 -3.79 11.94
CA GLY A 360 19.01 -2.90 10.79
C GLY A 360 17.75 -2.04 10.76
N ILE A 361 16.65 -2.46 11.39
CA ILE A 361 15.37 -1.75 11.34
C ILE A 361 15.16 -0.93 12.62
N ASP A 362 15.09 0.39 12.47
CA ASP A 362 14.85 1.32 13.58
C ASP A 362 13.42 1.81 13.68
N ILE A 363 12.68 1.88 12.57
CA ILE A 363 11.26 2.27 12.53
C ILE A 363 10.49 1.22 11.74
N VAL A 364 9.32 0.84 12.25
CA VAL A 364 8.36 -0.02 11.57
C VAL A 364 7.05 0.73 11.35
N LEU A 365 6.68 0.90 10.09
CA LEU A 365 5.38 1.40 9.68
C LEU A 365 4.39 0.24 9.64
N LEU A 366 3.43 0.22 10.56
CA LEU A 366 2.51 -0.88 10.75
C LEU A 366 1.11 -0.53 10.25
N ASN A 367 0.55 -1.33 9.35
CA ASN A 367 -0.81 -1.15 8.85
C ASN A 367 -1.86 -1.73 9.81
N SER A 368 -1.90 -1.24 11.06
CA SER A 368 -2.87 -1.61 12.09
C SER A 368 -3.49 -0.36 12.73
N HIS A 369 -4.67 -0.51 13.33
CA HIS A 369 -5.29 0.54 14.15
C HIS A 369 -6.13 -0.06 15.29
N PRO A 370 -6.03 0.45 16.54
CA PRO A 370 -6.78 -0.05 17.69
C PRO A 370 -8.30 0.10 17.61
N ALA A 371 -8.83 0.96 16.73
CA ALA A 371 -10.28 1.03 16.52
C ALA A 371 -10.82 -0.21 15.79
N PHE A 372 -10.03 -0.78 14.85
CA PHE A 372 -10.44 -1.98 14.10
C PHE A 372 -9.90 -3.26 14.74
N GLU A 373 -8.63 -3.25 15.15
CA GLU A 373 -7.95 -4.35 15.81
C GLU A 373 -7.88 -4.16 17.31
N HIS A 374 -7.63 -5.23 18.07
CA HIS A 374 -7.45 -5.07 19.51
C HIS A 374 -6.13 -4.35 19.82
N GLY A 375 -6.22 -3.22 20.52
CA GLY A 375 -5.07 -2.46 21.01
C GLY A 375 -4.14 -3.33 21.85
N ILE A 376 -2.84 -3.20 21.60
CA ILE A 376 -1.76 -3.82 22.37
C ILE A 376 -0.70 -2.75 22.67
N PRO A 377 0.09 -2.89 23.75
CA PRO A 377 1.29 -2.09 23.91
C PRO A 377 2.24 -2.32 22.74
N LEU A 378 2.65 -1.24 22.07
CA LEU A 378 3.62 -1.27 20.99
C LEU A 378 4.90 -0.54 21.45
N SER A 379 6.04 -0.98 20.91
CA SER A 379 7.31 -0.29 21.12
C SER A 379 7.29 1.09 20.42
N PRO A 380 8.00 2.12 20.93
CA PRO A 380 7.99 3.47 20.35
C PRO A 380 8.43 3.55 18.89
N ASN A 381 9.16 2.55 18.39
CA ASN A 381 9.54 2.46 16.99
C ASN A 381 8.46 1.90 16.05
N ILE A 382 7.29 1.51 16.56
CA ILE A 382 6.19 1.00 15.74
C ILE A 382 5.17 2.12 15.57
N LEU A 383 4.94 2.52 14.32
CA LEU A 383 4.02 3.59 13.97
C LEU A 383 2.80 3.02 13.23
N GLU A 384 1.63 3.11 13.85
CA GLU A 384 0.37 2.61 13.31
C GLU A 384 -0.21 3.55 12.24
N ILE A 385 -0.02 3.20 10.97
CA ILE A 385 -0.35 4.02 9.78
C ILE A 385 -1.56 3.51 8.99
N ALA A 386 -2.44 2.71 9.61
CA ALA A 386 -3.61 2.19 8.91
C ALA A 386 -4.56 3.27 8.40
N GLY A 387 -5.16 3.04 7.24
CA GLY A 387 -6.00 4.00 6.52
C GLY A 387 -5.24 4.91 5.56
N LEU A 388 -3.91 4.75 5.45
CA LEU A 388 -3.10 5.48 4.50
C LEU A 388 -3.59 5.33 3.04
N ASN A 389 -3.96 4.11 2.63
CA ASN A 389 -4.50 3.84 1.29
C ASN A 389 -5.90 4.46 1.07
N ALA A 390 -6.64 4.71 2.14
CA ALA A 390 -8.02 5.16 2.11
C ALA A 390 -8.18 6.70 2.17
N GLN A 391 -7.10 7.42 2.49
CA GLN A 391 -7.08 8.87 2.54
C GLN A 391 -7.41 9.46 1.18
N ALA A 392 -8.18 10.55 1.19
CA ALA A 392 -8.34 11.35 -0.02
C ALA A 392 -7.00 12.01 -0.32
N ILE A 393 -6.39 11.64 -1.44
CA ILE A 393 -5.27 12.39 -1.99
C ILE A 393 -5.85 13.78 -2.28
N LYS A 394 -5.33 14.83 -1.62
CA LYS A 394 -5.68 16.20 -2.01
C LYS A 394 -5.28 16.31 -3.49
N PRO A 395 -6.19 16.63 -4.40
CA PRO A 395 -5.78 16.89 -5.78
C PRO A 395 -4.69 17.93 -5.73
N ILE A 396 -3.57 17.62 -6.37
CA ILE A 396 -2.57 18.62 -6.69
C ILE A 396 -3.26 19.62 -7.62
N ASP A 397 -3.08 20.93 -7.42
CA ASP A 397 -3.71 21.94 -8.27
C ASP A 397 -3.33 21.69 -9.75
N GLY A 398 -4.29 21.26 -10.56
CA GLY A 398 -4.09 20.91 -11.97
C GLY A 398 -4.10 19.41 -12.29
N GLU A 399 -4.13 18.50 -11.31
CA GLU A 399 -4.38 17.08 -11.56
C GLU A 399 -5.88 16.80 -11.73
N ILE A 400 -6.19 15.97 -12.73
CA ILE A 400 -7.50 15.34 -12.84
C ILE A 400 -7.64 14.44 -11.60
N VAL A 401 -8.48 14.85 -10.64
CA VAL A 401 -9.04 13.91 -9.65
C VAL A 401 -9.51 12.72 -10.48
N VAL A 402 -8.95 11.53 -10.25
CA VAL A 402 -9.37 10.31 -10.95
C VAL A 402 -10.84 10.09 -10.62
N THR A 403 -11.70 10.70 -11.42
CA THR A 403 -13.12 10.43 -11.40
C THR A 403 -13.29 9.14 -12.17
N TYR A 404 -14.10 8.24 -11.63
CA TYR A 404 -14.55 7.09 -12.41
C TYR A 404 -15.21 7.55 -13.72
N PRO A 405 -15.17 6.71 -14.77
CA PRO A 405 -15.76 7.00 -16.08
C PRO A 405 -17.18 7.60 -16.03
N GLU A 406 -17.55 8.43 -17.00
CA GLU A 406 -18.81 9.18 -16.99
C GLU A 406 -20.05 8.27 -17.02
N ASP A 407 -19.97 7.13 -17.71
CA ASP A 407 -20.99 6.08 -17.71
C ASP A 407 -21.17 5.48 -16.30
N MET A 408 -20.07 5.18 -15.61
CA MET A 408 -20.10 4.75 -14.21
C MET A 408 -20.70 5.84 -13.32
N ARG A 409 -20.36 7.11 -13.55
CA ARG A 409 -20.95 8.24 -12.81
C ARG A 409 -22.45 8.32 -13.01
N ALA A 410 -22.93 8.33 -14.25
CA ALA A 410 -24.35 8.34 -14.57
C ALA A 410 -25.09 7.15 -13.95
N PHE A 411 -24.45 5.96 -13.94
CA PHE A 411 -24.99 4.78 -13.28
C PHE A 411 -25.10 4.94 -11.76
N LEU A 412 -24.09 5.50 -11.10
CA LEU A 412 -24.11 5.75 -9.66
C LEU A 412 -25.10 6.87 -9.28
N ASP A 413 -25.17 7.95 -10.05
CA ASP A 413 -26.04 9.10 -9.79
C ASP A 413 -27.53 8.77 -9.95
N GLY A 414 -27.89 7.94 -10.93
CA GLY A 414 -29.27 7.52 -11.16
C GLY A 414 -29.81 6.50 -10.15
N ALA A 415 -28.99 6.03 -9.20
CA ALA A 415 -29.36 5.01 -8.22
C ALA A 415 -30.21 5.55 -7.06
N LYS A 416 -31.51 5.75 -7.29
CA LYS A 416 -32.44 6.31 -6.27
C LYS A 416 -32.52 5.48 -4.99
N ASN A 417 -32.47 4.15 -5.11
CA ASN A 417 -32.55 3.22 -3.97
C ASN A 417 -31.17 2.90 -3.35
N GLY A 418 -30.11 3.52 -3.86
CA GLY A 418 -28.73 3.25 -3.46
C GLY A 418 -28.00 2.25 -4.36
N VAL A 419 -26.71 2.10 -4.09
CA VAL A 419 -25.77 1.25 -4.84
C VAL A 419 -25.09 0.26 -3.91
N ILE A 420 -24.97 -0.98 -4.37
CA ILE A 420 -24.11 -2.00 -3.78
C ILE A 420 -22.87 -2.17 -4.67
N ILE A 421 -21.70 -2.17 -4.05
CA ILE A 421 -20.45 -2.46 -4.75
C ILE A 421 -20.09 -3.92 -4.53
N VAL A 422 -19.71 -4.65 -5.57
CA VAL A 422 -19.23 -6.04 -5.46
C VAL A 422 -17.80 -6.11 -5.99
N SER A 423 -16.84 -6.44 -5.13
CA SER A 423 -15.41 -6.48 -5.46
C SER A 423 -14.66 -7.48 -4.57
N LEU A 424 -14.20 -8.59 -5.15
CA LEU A 424 -13.42 -9.62 -4.42
C LEU A 424 -11.91 -9.34 -4.41
N GLY A 425 -11.51 -8.09 -4.65
CA GLY A 425 -10.10 -7.69 -4.70
C GLY A 425 -9.43 -8.06 -6.02
N THR A 426 -8.10 -8.12 -6.02
CA THR A 426 -7.26 -8.49 -7.17
C THR A 426 -6.95 -9.98 -7.21
N ASN A 427 -6.94 -10.63 -6.04
CA ASN A 427 -6.36 -11.97 -5.89
C ASN A 427 -7.43 -13.06 -6.05
N VAL A 428 -8.67 -12.80 -5.63
CA VAL A 428 -9.77 -13.73 -5.83
C VAL A 428 -10.48 -13.39 -7.13
N LYS A 429 -10.20 -14.19 -8.17
CA LYS A 429 -10.84 -14.07 -9.48
C LYS A 429 -12.14 -14.87 -9.51
N TRP A 430 -13.20 -14.29 -10.06
CA TRP A 430 -14.50 -14.96 -10.14
C TRP A 430 -14.48 -16.22 -10.99
N LYS A 431 -13.51 -16.33 -11.92
CA LYS A 431 -13.28 -17.55 -12.71
C LYS A 431 -13.16 -18.82 -11.84
N PHE A 432 -12.60 -18.70 -10.64
CA PHE A 432 -12.38 -19.83 -9.72
C PHE A 432 -13.60 -20.19 -8.86
N ILE A 433 -14.61 -19.31 -8.79
CA ILE A 433 -15.84 -19.54 -8.03
C ILE A 433 -16.81 -20.46 -8.79
N GLY A 434 -16.75 -20.43 -10.12
CA GLY A 434 -17.55 -21.26 -11.01
C GLY A 434 -18.86 -20.62 -11.48
N LEU A 435 -19.23 -20.89 -12.73
CA LEU A 435 -20.37 -20.26 -13.41
C LEU A 435 -21.72 -20.49 -12.72
N GLU A 436 -21.95 -21.67 -12.12
CA GLU A 436 -23.19 -21.97 -11.39
C GLU A 436 -23.40 -21.02 -10.20
N LYS A 437 -22.35 -20.75 -9.43
CA LYS A 437 -22.42 -19.81 -8.30
C LYS A 437 -22.57 -18.38 -8.79
N ILE A 438 -21.85 -17.99 -9.84
CA ILE A 438 -22.01 -16.66 -10.47
C ILE A 438 -23.46 -16.45 -10.93
N LYS A 439 -24.08 -17.47 -11.54
CA LYS A 439 -25.49 -17.43 -11.95
C LYS A 439 -26.42 -17.26 -10.74
N ALA A 440 -26.17 -17.97 -9.64
CA ALA A 440 -26.95 -17.82 -8.41
C ALA A 440 -26.83 -16.42 -7.80
N VAL A 441 -25.64 -15.81 -7.86
CA VAL A 441 -25.38 -14.43 -7.43
C VAL A 441 -26.10 -13.44 -8.36
N LEU A 442 -25.97 -13.61 -9.68
CA LEU A 442 -26.63 -12.77 -10.68
C LEU A 442 -28.15 -12.76 -10.47
N LEU A 443 -28.76 -13.94 -10.28
CA LEU A 443 -30.19 -14.10 -10.00
C LEU A 443 -30.65 -13.47 -8.68
N ALA A 444 -29.77 -13.33 -7.70
CA ALA A 444 -30.08 -12.63 -6.45
C ALA A 444 -30.03 -11.11 -6.67
N LEU A 445 -28.93 -10.63 -7.26
CA LEU A 445 -28.71 -9.21 -7.49
C LEU A 445 -29.73 -8.62 -8.48
N SER A 446 -30.24 -9.41 -9.43
CA SER A 446 -31.27 -9.00 -10.38
C SER A 446 -32.63 -8.69 -9.75
N LYS A 447 -32.87 -9.17 -8.51
CA LYS A 447 -34.13 -8.98 -7.79
C LYS A 447 -34.12 -7.72 -6.91
N LEU A 448 -32.99 -7.05 -6.81
CA LEU A 448 -32.81 -5.88 -5.97
C LEU A 448 -33.33 -4.63 -6.65
N GLU A 449 -33.91 -3.73 -5.85
CA GLU A 449 -34.26 -2.38 -6.32
C GLU A 449 -33.04 -1.46 -6.41
N GLN A 450 -31.94 -1.83 -5.74
CA GLN A 450 -30.66 -1.15 -5.77
C GLN A 450 -29.94 -1.40 -7.09
N ARG A 451 -29.13 -0.42 -7.49
CA ARG A 451 -28.13 -0.63 -8.54
C ARG A 451 -26.94 -1.38 -7.97
N VAL A 452 -26.28 -2.19 -8.79
CA VAL A 452 -25.10 -2.96 -8.38
C VAL A 452 -23.96 -2.71 -9.34
N LEU A 453 -22.84 -2.19 -8.83
CA LEU A 453 -21.60 -2.09 -9.59
C LEU A 453 -20.70 -3.27 -9.22
N TRP A 454 -20.49 -4.17 -10.17
CA TRP A 454 -19.80 -5.42 -9.94
C TRP A 454 -18.50 -5.48 -10.72
N LYS A 455 -17.38 -5.53 -9.99
CA LYS A 455 -16.08 -5.89 -10.57
C LYS A 455 -16.06 -7.38 -10.89
N LEU A 456 -16.17 -7.70 -12.17
CA LEU A 456 -16.16 -9.06 -12.70
C LEU A 456 -15.19 -9.12 -13.88
N ASP A 457 -14.13 -9.91 -13.72
CA ASP A 457 -13.00 -10.03 -14.65
C ASP A 457 -13.16 -11.21 -15.62
N ILE A 458 -14.40 -11.61 -15.89
CA ILE A 458 -14.73 -12.72 -16.79
C ILE A 458 -15.89 -12.34 -17.70
N GLU A 459 -15.89 -12.92 -18.90
CA GLU A 459 -17.07 -12.90 -19.76
C GLU A 459 -18.09 -13.89 -19.21
N VAL A 460 -19.33 -13.44 -19.06
CA VAL A 460 -20.43 -14.27 -18.58
C VAL A 460 -21.41 -14.54 -19.71
N PRO A 461 -21.86 -15.79 -19.90
CA PRO A 461 -22.78 -16.17 -20.96
C PRO A 461 -24.25 -15.86 -20.60
N PHE A 462 -24.48 -14.85 -19.76
CA PHE A 462 -25.78 -14.53 -19.19
C PHE A 462 -26.18 -13.10 -19.57
N GLU A 463 -27.48 -12.88 -19.73
CA GLU A 463 -28.02 -11.53 -19.89
C GLU A 463 -27.84 -10.75 -18.57
N ILE A 464 -27.31 -9.53 -18.68
CA ILE A 464 -27.06 -8.66 -17.53
C ILE A 464 -28.28 -7.77 -17.31
N PRO A 465 -28.95 -7.85 -16.15
CA PRO A 465 -30.08 -6.98 -15.83
C PRO A 465 -29.68 -5.50 -15.81
N ASP A 466 -30.63 -4.61 -16.15
CA ASP A 466 -30.42 -3.16 -16.19
C ASP A 466 -29.93 -2.53 -14.87
N ASN A 467 -30.23 -3.18 -13.72
CA ASN A 467 -29.78 -2.71 -12.42
C ASN A 467 -28.31 -3.10 -12.11
N LEU A 468 -27.64 -3.87 -12.98
CA LEU A 468 -26.25 -4.29 -12.81
C LEU A 468 -25.35 -3.62 -13.84
N MET A 469 -24.23 -3.08 -13.39
CA MET A 469 -23.11 -2.66 -14.24
C MET A 469 -21.91 -3.55 -13.93
N ILE A 470 -21.45 -4.29 -14.94
CA ILE A 470 -20.25 -5.11 -14.85
C ILE A 470 -19.06 -4.33 -15.40
N VAL A 471 -17.97 -4.29 -14.64
CA VAL A 471 -16.71 -3.67 -15.04
C VAL A 471 -15.54 -4.60 -14.73
N LYS A 472 -14.49 -4.56 -15.57
CA LYS A 472 -13.25 -5.32 -15.29
C LYS A 472 -12.46 -4.69 -14.13
N TRP A 473 -12.54 -3.37 -14.00
CA TRP A 473 -11.84 -2.60 -12.98
C TRP A 473 -12.66 -1.39 -12.53
N MET A 474 -12.47 -0.96 -11.27
CA MET A 474 -13.06 0.28 -10.76
C MET A 474 -12.11 0.97 -9.76
N PRO A 475 -12.07 2.32 -9.71
CA PRO A 475 -11.36 3.05 -8.67
C PRO A 475 -12.16 2.96 -7.35
N GLN A 476 -11.93 1.88 -6.61
CA GLN A 476 -12.78 1.46 -5.49
C GLN A 476 -12.91 2.54 -4.41
N SER A 477 -11.82 3.20 -4.01
CA SER A 477 -11.84 4.25 -2.97
C SER A 477 -12.72 5.44 -3.36
N GLU A 478 -12.68 5.86 -4.62
CA GLU A 478 -13.49 6.94 -5.18
C GLU A 478 -14.96 6.52 -5.30
N VAL A 479 -15.22 5.31 -5.79
CA VAL A 479 -16.58 4.74 -5.86
C VAL A 479 -17.19 4.64 -4.46
N LEU A 480 -16.46 4.14 -3.47
CA LEU A 480 -16.91 4.06 -2.08
C LEU A 480 -17.20 5.43 -1.44
N SER A 481 -16.65 6.51 -2.01
CA SER A 481 -16.93 7.87 -1.57
C SER A 481 -18.23 8.44 -2.13
N HIS A 482 -18.88 7.74 -3.07
CA HIS A 482 -20.09 8.21 -3.71
C HIS A 482 -21.30 8.15 -2.76
N LYS A 483 -22.08 9.23 -2.72
CA LYS A 483 -23.22 9.43 -1.79
C LYS A 483 -24.29 8.34 -1.83
N ASN A 484 -24.46 7.67 -2.97
CA ASN A 484 -25.48 6.63 -3.14
C ASN A 484 -24.99 5.23 -2.74
N VAL A 485 -23.69 5.04 -2.45
CA VAL A 485 -23.18 3.73 -2.01
C VAL A 485 -23.70 3.42 -0.62
N ARG A 486 -24.28 2.21 -0.46
CA ARG A 486 -24.90 1.74 0.78
C ARG A 486 -24.14 0.61 1.43
N ALA A 487 -23.54 -0.28 0.65
CA ALA A 487 -22.77 -1.40 1.12
C ALA A 487 -21.73 -1.83 0.08
N ILE A 488 -20.69 -2.52 0.55
CA ILE A 488 -19.74 -3.24 -0.33
C ILE A 488 -19.72 -4.72 0.04
N TRP A 489 -19.86 -5.57 -0.96
CA TRP A 489 -19.54 -6.98 -0.88
C TRP A 489 -18.09 -7.20 -1.29
N THR A 490 -17.26 -7.61 -0.33
CA THR A 490 -15.83 -7.83 -0.51
C THR A 490 -15.36 -9.19 -0.01
N HIS A 491 -14.20 -9.62 -0.47
CA HIS A 491 -13.46 -10.75 0.08
C HIS A 491 -12.90 -10.53 1.50
N GLY A 492 -12.85 -9.28 2.00
CA GLY A 492 -12.38 -8.97 3.35
C GLY A 492 -10.86 -8.80 3.49
N GLY A 493 -10.13 -8.60 2.38
CA GLY A 493 -8.74 -8.16 2.43
C GLY A 493 -8.59 -6.84 3.20
N LEU A 494 -7.48 -6.68 3.93
CA LEU A 494 -7.33 -5.57 4.87
C LEU A 494 -7.46 -4.17 4.22
N LEU A 495 -6.87 -3.94 3.05
CA LEU A 495 -6.90 -2.60 2.43
C LEU A 495 -8.32 -2.18 2.02
N SER A 496 -9.07 -3.06 1.35
CA SER A 496 -10.48 -2.82 1.02
C SER A 496 -11.35 -2.66 2.27
N THR A 497 -11.03 -3.43 3.32
CA THR A 497 -11.68 -3.31 4.63
C THR A 497 -11.44 -1.93 5.24
N GLN A 498 -10.21 -1.43 5.20
CA GLN A 498 -9.86 -0.09 5.70
C GLN A 498 -10.48 1.02 4.86
N GLU A 499 -10.59 0.88 3.54
CA GLU A 499 -11.31 1.82 2.67
C GLU A 499 -12.79 1.91 3.05
N ALA A 500 -13.46 0.77 3.21
CA ALA A 500 -14.86 0.73 3.63
C ALA A 500 -15.05 1.33 5.02
N ILE A 501 -14.17 1.01 5.99
CA ILE A 501 -14.18 1.60 7.33
C ILE A 501 -13.97 3.12 7.25
N TRP A 502 -12.99 3.58 6.47
CA TRP A 502 -12.69 5.00 6.31
C TRP A 502 -13.90 5.78 5.78
N LYS A 503 -14.62 5.21 4.80
CA LYS A 503 -15.81 5.83 4.18
C LYS A 503 -17.11 5.59 4.97
N GLY A 504 -17.08 4.73 5.99
CA GLY A 504 -18.26 4.42 6.79
C GLY A 504 -19.28 3.55 6.04
N VAL A 505 -18.82 2.68 5.13
CA VAL A 505 -19.67 1.82 4.30
C VAL A 505 -19.68 0.40 4.88
N PRO A 506 -20.84 -0.14 5.30
CA PRO A 506 -20.96 -1.49 5.85
C PRO A 506 -20.66 -2.58 4.81
N MET A 507 -20.31 -3.79 5.27
CA MET A 507 -19.73 -4.82 4.41
C MET A 507 -20.46 -6.16 4.44
N ILE A 508 -20.63 -6.76 3.27
CA ILE A 508 -20.82 -8.21 3.14
C ILE A 508 -19.45 -8.81 2.88
N VAL A 509 -19.03 -9.80 3.65
CA VAL A 509 -17.66 -10.33 3.61
C VAL A 509 -17.69 -11.80 3.26
N MET A 510 -17.10 -12.15 2.13
CA MET A 510 -16.95 -13.53 1.66
C MET A 510 -15.48 -13.91 1.63
N PRO A 511 -14.90 -14.38 2.75
CA PRO A 511 -13.46 -14.62 2.85
C PRO A 511 -13.05 -15.98 2.30
N PHE A 512 -11.81 -16.05 1.79
CA PHE A 512 -11.26 -17.25 1.16
C PHE A 512 -10.02 -17.77 1.91
N TYR A 513 -9.03 -16.91 2.16
CA TYR A 513 -7.73 -17.33 2.70
C TYR A 513 -7.03 -16.23 3.51
N VAL A 514 -5.94 -16.60 4.19
CA VAL A 514 -5.04 -15.70 4.95
C VAL A 514 -5.83 -14.79 5.92
N ASP A 515 -5.67 -13.48 5.83
CA ASP A 515 -6.19 -12.47 6.75
C ASP A 515 -7.70 -12.26 6.60
N GLN A 516 -8.27 -12.63 5.46
CA GLN A 516 -9.67 -12.39 5.11
C GLN A 516 -10.63 -13.00 6.12
N LYS A 517 -10.38 -14.27 6.52
CA LYS A 517 -11.24 -14.99 7.48
C LYS A 517 -11.23 -14.29 8.84
N PHE A 518 -10.06 -13.87 9.31
CA PHE A 518 -9.92 -13.13 10.56
C PHE A 518 -10.57 -11.74 10.48
N ASN A 519 -10.35 -11.00 9.39
CA ASN A 519 -10.96 -9.68 9.17
C ASN A 519 -12.48 -9.77 9.15
N ALA A 520 -13.05 -10.77 8.46
CA ALA A 520 -14.48 -11.00 8.43
C ALA A 520 -15.06 -11.21 9.84
N GLN A 521 -14.39 -12.00 10.68
CA GLN A 521 -14.84 -12.24 12.05
C GLN A 521 -14.79 -10.98 12.91
N LYS A 522 -13.77 -10.12 12.76
CA LYS A 522 -13.73 -8.80 13.42
C LYS A 522 -14.89 -7.91 13.00
N LEU A 523 -15.21 -7.88 11.71
CA LEU A 523 -16.30 -7.06 11.16
C LEU A 523 -17.66 -7.52 11.68
N VAL A 524 -17.89 -8.83 11.74
CA VAL A 524 -19.09 -9.43 12.36
C VAL A 524 -19.15 -9.11 13.85
N ALA A 525 -18.06 -9.30 14.60
CA ALA A 525 -18.02 -9.03 16.03
C ALA A 525 -18.28 -7.55 16.39
N LYS A 526 -17.94 -6.63 15.48
CA LYS A 526 -18.23 -5.19 15.60
C LYS A 526 -19.61 -4.80 15.09
N GLY A 527 -20.37 -5.74 14.50
CA GLY A 527 -21.68 -5.48 13.92
C GLY A 527 -21.62 -4.50 12.74
N VAL A 528 -20.54 -4.53 11.95
CA VAL A 528 -20.33 -3.68 10.77
C VAL A 528 -20.23 -4.47 9.47
N GLY A 529 -20.33 -5.80 9.55
CA GLY A 529 -20.46 -6.64 8.37
C GLY A 529 -21.09 -8.00 8.64
N ILE A 530 -21.45 -8.65 7.54
CA ILE A 530 -22.10 -9.97 7.51
C ILE A 530 -21.13 -10.95 6.86
N PHE A 531 -20.96 -12.12 7.48
CA PHE A 531 -20.17 -13.21 6.91
C PHE A 531 -21.01 -13.98 5.90
N LEU A 532 -20.50 -14.15 4.67
CA LEU A 532 -21.11 -14.93 3.61
C LEU A 532 -20.18 -16.08 3.23
N ASP A 533 -20.64 -17.32 3.41
CA ASP A 533 -19.85 -18.51 3.11
C ASP A 533 -19.98 -18.89 1.63
N ILE A 534 -18.85 -19.01 0.95
CA ILE A 534 -18.78 -19.46 -0.44
C ILE A 534 -19.36 -20.88 -0.63
N LYS A 535 -19.30 -21.74 0.39
CA LYS A 535 -19.80 -23.13 0.33
C LYS A 535 -21.32 -23.22 0.30
N THR A 536 -22.00 -22.31 0.99
CA THR A 536 -23.47 -22.26 1.05
C THR A 536 -24.06 -21.20 0.13
N LEU A 537 -23.21 -20.56 -0.69
CA LEU A 537 -23.59 -19.48 -1.59
C LEU A 537 -24.69 -19.92 -2.56
N SER A 538 -25.85 -19.29 -2.37
CA SER A 538 -27.08 -19.49 -3.11
C SER A 538 -27.80 -18.15 -3.25
N THR A 539 -28.80 -18.10 -4.15
CA THR A 539 -29.60 -16.90 -4.36
C THR A 539 -30.23 -16.39 -3.05
N GLN A 540 -30.76 -17.31 -2.23
CA GLN A 540 -31.38 -16.98 -0.94
C GLN A 540 -30.38 -16.42 0.06
N THR A 541 -29.20 -17.04 0.20
CA THR A 541 -28.17 -16.54 1.14
C THR A 541 -27.65 -15.16 0.75
N VAL A 542 -27.54 -14.87 -0.56
CA VAL A 542 -27.11 -13.55 -1.06
C VAL A 542 -28.20 -12.50 -0.79
N LEU A 543 -29.46 -12.81 -1.11
CA LEU A 543 -30.58 -11.91 -0.84
C LEU A 543 -30.68 -11.58 0.65
N HIS A 544 -30.62 -12.59 1.52
CA HIS A 544 -30.66 -12.38 2.97
C HIS A 544 -29.53 -11.46 3.45
N ALA A 545 -28.29 -11.70 3.02
CA ALA A 545 -27.15 -10.86 3.42
C ALA A 545 -27.28 -9.41 2.91
N VAL A 546 -27.81 -9.22 1.69
CA VAL A 546 -28.04 -7.90 1.12
C VAL A 546 -29.19 -7.17 1.82
N GLU A 547 -30.31 -7.83 2.06
CA GLU A 547 -31.45 -7.25 2.76
C GLU A 547 -31.07 -6.85 4.19
N GLU A 548 -30.37 -7.73 4.90
CA GLU A 548 -29.91 -7.47 6.27
C GLU A 548 -28.94 -6.28 6.32
N ILE A 549 -27.92 -6.22 5.46
CA ILE A 549 -26.94 -5.12 5.50
C ILE A 549 -27.56 -3.75 5.12
N LEU A 550 -28.58 -3.76 4.25
CA LEU A 550 -29.21 -2.54 3.76
C LEU A 550 -30.29 -2.00 4.71
N TYR A 551 -31.10 -2.88 5.29
CA TYR A 551 -32.30 -2.49 6.03
C TYR A 551 -32.12 -2.53 7.55
N ASP A 552 -31.16 -3.28 8.08
CA ASP A 552 -30.80 -3.18 9.49
C ASP A 552 -29.84 -2.00 9.72
N GLU A 553 -30.40 -0.90 10.22
CA GLU A 553 -29.66 0.34 10.48
C GLU A 553 -28.48 0.17 11.45
N ARG A 554 -28.43 -0.91 12.24
CA ARG A 554 -27.31 -1.18 13.17
C ARG A 554 -25.99 -1.24 12.42
N TYR A 555 -25.93 -1.87 11.25
CA TYR A 555 -24.69 -1.96 10.46
C TYR A 555 -24.17 -0.60 10.03
N THR A 556 -25.05 0.24 9.47
CA THR A 556 -24.68 1.60 9.05
C THR A 556 -24.27 2.46 10.25
N ARG A 557 -25.01 2.36 11.37
CA ARG A 557 -24.72 3.13 12.58
C ARG A 557 -23.38 2.75 13.20
N ASN A 558 -23.15 1.45 13.38
CA ASN A 558 -21.90 0.91 13.92
C ASN A 558 -20.72 1.24 13.01
N MET A 559 -20.91 1.16 11.69
CA MET A 559 -19.85 1.46 10.73
C MET A 559 -19.50 2.96 10.71
N LYS A 560 -20.49 3.86 10.84
CA LYS A 560 -20.24 5.30 10.99
C LYS A 560 -19.49 5.60 12.29
N GLN A 561 -19.84 4.93 13.39
CA GLN A 561 -19.11 5.05 14.65
C GLN A 561 -17.66 4.58 14.48
N LEU A 562 -17.45 3.37 13.95
CA LEU A 562 -16.12 2.81 13.69
C LEU A 562 -15.29 3.71 12.75
N SER A 563 -15.91 4.27 11.71
CA SER A 563 -15.27 5.23 10.80
C SER A 563 -14.80 6.49 11.53
N SER A 564 -15.62 7.01 12.45
CA SER A 564 -15.27 8.17 13.27
C SER A 564 -14.08 7.85 14.18
N GLU A 565 -14.14 6.74 14.91
CA GLU A 565 -13.07 6.28 15.81
C GLU A 565 -11.77 5.95 15.05
N PHE A 566 -11.87 5.43 13.83
CA PHE A 566 -10.71 5.07 13.02
C PHE A 566 -9.97 6.28 12.45
N ARG A 567 -10.70 7.37 12.15
CA ARG A 567 -10.17 8.63 11.60
C ARG A 567 -9.75 9.62 12.67
N ASP A 568 -10.32 9.53 13.87
CA ASP A 568 -10.00 10.41 15.00
C ASP A 568 -8.63 10.07 15.58
N ARG A 569 -7.61 10.81 15.14
CA ARG A 569 -6.20 10.61 15.53
C ARG A 569 -5.51 11.96 15.70
N PRO A 570 -4.51 12.06 16.60
CA PRO A 570 -3.75 13.29 16.78
C PRO A 570 -2.89 13.66 15.55
N ILE A 571 -2.45 12.66 14.77
CA ILE A 571 -1.62 12.82 13.58
C ILE A 571 -2.23 11.95 12.47
N SER A 572 -2.30 12.47 11.24
CA SER A 572 -2.79 11.69 10.10
C SER A 572 -1.84 10.52 9.81
N PRO A 573 -2.33 9.37 9.29
CA PRO A 573 -1.45 8.24 8.99
C PRO A 573 -0.32 8.58 8.01
N LEU A 574 -0.54 9.52 7.08
CA LEU A 574 0.48 9.96 6.14
C LEU A 574 1.55 10.79 6.85
N ASP A 575 1.15 11.79 7.64
CA ASP A 575 2.08 12.63 8.38
C ASP A 575 2.90 11.82 9.41
N LEU A 576 2.29 10.80 10.02
CA LEU A 576 2.98 9.89 10.94
C LEU A 576 4.04 9.05 10.21
N ALA A 577 3.73 8.54 9.02
CA ALA A 577 4.69 7.81 8.20
C ALA A 577 5.86 8.71 7.78
N ILE A 578 5.57 9.94 7.31
CA ILE A 578 6.58 10.95 6.95
C ILE A 578 7.49 11.22 8.14
N TRP A 579 6.90 11.50 9.31
CA TRP A 579 7.65 11.77 10.52
C TRP A 579 8.59 10.61 10.91
N GLY A 580 8.12 9.36 10.82
CA GLY A 580 8.93 8.18 11.12
C GLY A 580 10.10 8.00 10.17
N ILE A 581 9.86 8.22 8.87
CA ILE A 581 10.88 8.18 7.82
C ILE A 581 11.93 9.28 8.07
N GLU A 582 11.49 10.53 8.26
CA GLU A 582 12.38 11.65 8.55
C GLU A 582 13.12 11.49 9.87
N TYR A 583 12.53 10.84 10.87
CA TYR A 583 13.21 10.51 12.11
C TYR A 583 14.39 9.58 11.86
N ALA A 584 14.19 8.49 11.11
CA ALA A 584 15.24 7.54 10.77
C ALA A 584 16.39 8.21 10.00
N VAL A 585 16.07 9.11 9.06
CA VAL A 585 17.06 9.91 8.32
C VAL A 585 17.83 10.88 9.22
N ARG A 586 17.16 11.58 10.14
CA ARG A 586 17.81 12.53 11.07
C ARG A 586 18.68 11.83 12.10
N HIS A 587 18.37 10.58 12.42
CA HIS A 587 19.02 9.82 13.49
C HIS A 587 19.49 8.44 13.02
N PRO A 588 20.42 8.36 12.05
CA PRO A 588 20.83 7.09 11.44
C PRO A 588 21.56 6.13 12.40
N ASN A 589 22.01 6.62 13.55
CA ASN A 589 22.60 5.82 14.64
C ASN A 589 21.75 5.85 15.92
N GLY A 590 20.58 6.49 15.88
CA GLY A 590 19.64 6.55 17.00
C GLY A 590 18.57 5.48 16.83
N THR A 591 18.03 4.99 17.94
CA THR A 591 16.97 3.97 17.90
C THR A 591 15.82 4.33 18.82
N LEU A 592 14.60 4.09 18.36
CA LEU A 592 13.39 4.10 19.19
C LEU A 592 12.99 2.67 19.60
N ALA A 593 13.75 1.66 19.17
CA ALA A 593 13.49 0.28 19.54
C ALA A 593 13.75 0.07 21.03
N THR A 594 12.90 -0.74 21.67
CA THR A 594 13.09 -1.06 23.08
C THR A 594 14.32 -1.97 23.28
N PRO A 595 15.10 -1.76 24.36
CA PRO A 595 16.21 -2.67 24.72
C PRO A 595 15.77 -4.12 24.92
N LEU A 596 14.47 -4.37 25.16
CA LEU A 596 13.88 -5.71 25.24
C LEU A 596 14.20 -6.56 24.01
N ARG A 597 14.43 -5.95 22.83
CA ARG A 597 14.81 -6.71 21.62
C ARG A 597 16.07 -7.54 21.82
N TYR A 598 16.98 -7.10 22.70
CA TYR A 598 18.24 -7.80 22.98
C TYR A 598 18.12 -8.90 24.03
N GLN A 599 16.98 -8.99 24.73
CA GLN A 599 16.73 -10.02 25.71
C GLN A 599 16.25 -11.31 25.05
N SER A 600 16.62 -12.44 25.66
CA SER A 600 16.09 -13.76 25.34
C SER A 600 14.61 -13.85 25.71
N TRP A 601 13.91 -14.83 25.12
CA TRP A 601 12.52 -15.13 25.50
C TRP A 601 12.35 -15.44 27.00
N MET A 602 13.37 -16.05 27.63
CA MET A 602 13.36 -16.37 29.06
C MET A 602 13.38 -15.09 29.90
N GLU A 603 14.26 -14.14 29.57
CA GLU A 603 14.40 -12.86 30.27
C GLU A 603 13.14 -11.99 30.09
N GLN A 604 12.62 -11.88 28.86
CA GLN A 604 11.41 -11.09 28.57
C GLN A 604 10.18 -11.58 29.35
N ASN A 605 10.11 -12.87 29.66
CA ASN A 605 9.01 -13.50 30.39
C ASN A 605 9.35 -13.84 31.85
N LEU A 606 10.53 -13.41 32.33
CA LEU A 606 11.01 -13.64 33.70
C LEU A 606 11.01 -15.13 34.12
N ILE A 607 11.19 -16.04 33.16
CA ILE A 607 11.10 -17.49 33.41
C ILE A 607 12.20 -17.95 34.36
N ASP A 608 13.40 -17.41 34.19
CA ASP A 608 14.56 -17.60 35.07
C ASP A 608 14.27 -17.12 36.49
N VAL A 609 13.66 -15.94 36.64
CA VAL A 609 13.26 -15.38 37.94
C VAL A 609 12.18 -16.24 38.61
N TYR A 610 11.12 -16.63 37.89
CA TYR A 610 10.08 -17.50 38.43
C TYR A 610 10.62 -18.87 38.83
N ALA A 611 11.51 -19.45 38.02
CA ALA A 611 12.18 -20.70 38.34
C ALA A 611 13.03 -20.57 39.61
N PHE A 612 13.79 -19.48 39.74
CA PHE A 612 14.58 -19.18 40.94
C PHE A 612 13.70 -19.01 42.19
N LEU A 613 12.60 -18.27 42.09
CA LEU A 613 11.66 -18.08 43.20
C LEU A 613 10.98 -19.40 43.59
N LEU A 614 10.54 -20.19 42.62
CA LEU A 614 9.92 -21.51 42.86
C LEU A 614 10.90 -22.48 43.52
N PHE A 615 12.17 -22.47 43.09
CA PHE A 615 13.22 -23.28 43.69
C PHE A 615 13.42 -22.90 45.16
N ASN A 616 13.58 -21.61 45.47
CA ASN A 616 13.74 -21.14 46.85
C ASN A 616 12.51 -21.46 47.72
N PHE A 617 11.31 -21.24 47.20
CA PHE A 617 10.07 -21.59 47.89
C PHE A 617 10.00 -23.08 48.22
N THR A 618 10.38 -23.94 47.27
CA THR A 618 10.43 -25.40 47.47
C THR A 618 11.47 -25.78 48.54
N VAL A 619 12.66 -25.17 48.53
CA VAL A 619 13.70 -25.38 49.55
C VAL A 619 13.17 -25.01 50.94
N ILE A 620 12.52 -23.85 51.09
CA ILE A 620 11.94 -23.41 52.37
C ILE A 620 10.88 -24.39 52.87
N LEU A 621 9.96 -24.82 52.01
CA LEU A 621 8.92 -25.80 52.38
C LEU A 621 9.53 -27.14 52.81
N LEU A 622 10.56 -27.61 52.10
CA LEU A 622 11.28 -28.84 52.46
C LEU A 622 12.02 -28.68 53.80
N SER A 623 12.66 -27.54 54.05
CA SER A 623 13.31 -27.25 55.34
C SER A 623 12.30 -27.24 56.49
N ILE A 624 11.16 -26.56 56.33
CA ILE A 624 10.06 -26.54 57.33
C ILE A 624 9.55 -27.96 57.58
N PHE A 625 9.29 -28.73 56.52
CA PHE A 625 8.83 -30.11 56.63
C PHE A 625 9.83 -30.99 57.38
N LEU A 626 11.13 -30.88 57.07
CA LEU A 626 12.19 -31.63 57.76
C LEU A 626 12.29 -31.23 59.24
N ILE A 627 12.22 -29.93 59.55
CA ILE A 627 12.22 -29.40 60.92
C ILE A 627 11.02 -29.96 61.71
N ILE A 628 9.80 -29.89 61.15
CA ILE A 628 8.59 -30.45 61.76
C ILE A 628 8.76 -31.96 61.99
N LYS A 629 9.29 -32.70 61.01
CA LYS A 629 9.55 -34.14 61.14
C LYS A 629 10.55 -34.46 62.26
N VAL A 630 11.58 -33.64 62.41
CA VAL A 630 12.54 -33.75 63.53
C VAL A 630 11.86 -33.47 64.86
N PHE A 631 11.07 -32.40 64.97
CA PHE A 631 10.32 -32.07 66.19
C PHE A 631 9.30 -33.15 66.56
N ILE A 632 8.56 -33.70 65.60
CA ILE A 632 7.63 -34.81 65.81
C ILE A 632 8.39 -36.05 66.33
N LYS A 633 9.49 -36.45 65.67
CA LYS A 633 10.32 -37.58 66.14
C LYS A 633 10.87 -37.35 67.54
N PHE A 634 11.32 -36.14 67.83
CA PHE A 634 11.81 -35.75 69.14
C PHE A 634 10.71 -35.82 70.20
N TYR A 635 9.53 -35.27 69.91
CA TYR A 635 8.34 -35.37 70.76
C TYR A 635 7.95 -36.82 71.04
N TYR A 636 7.88 -37.68 70.02
CA TYR A 636 7.59 -39.11 70.20
C TYR A 636 8.67 -39.81 71.05
N ARG A 637 9.96 -39.47 70.89
CA ARG A 637 11.03 -40.01 71.75
C ARG A 637 10.88 -39.58 73.20
N ILE A 638 10.54 -38.31 73.46
CA ILE A 638 10.30 -37.83 74.83
C ILE A 638 9.07 -38.52 75.42
N TYR A 639 7.96 -38.53 74.68
CA TYR A 639 6.71 -39.15 75.10
C TYR A 639 6.89 -40.63 75.46
N THR A 640 7.55 -41.42 74.60
CA THR A 640 7.85 -42.83 74.86
C THR A 640 8.78 -43.02 76.07
N THR A 641 9.82 -42.19 76.20
CA THR A 641 10.73 -42.23 77.36
C THR A 641 10.01 -41.90 78.67
N PHE A 642 9.12 -40.90 78.66
CA PHE A 642 8.33 -40.49 79.81
C PHE A 642 7.30 -41.55 80.21
N ASN A 643 6.57 -42.11 79.25
CA ASN A 643 5.63 -43.22 79.51
C ASN A 643 6.35 -44.48 80.03
N ASN A 644 7.52 -44.82 79.49
CA ASN A 644 8.32 -45.95 79.98
C ASN A 644 8.80 -45.72 81.43
N LYS A 645 9.16 -44.49 81.80
CA LYS A 645 9.51 -44.13 83.20
C LYS A 645 8.30 -44.19 84.13
N LEU A 646 7.13 -43.71 83.69
CA LEU A 646 5.87 -43.80 84.43
C LEU A 646 5.43 -45.25 84.65
N HIS A 647 5.57 -46.10 83.63
CA HIS A 647 5.20 -47.51 83.74
C HIS A 647 6.10 -48.27 84.72
N LYS A 648 7.41 -48.01 84.71
CA LYS A 648 8.36 -48.54 85.70
C LYS A 648 8.06 -48.07 87.13
N ARG A 649 7.60 -46.84 87.32
CA ARG A 649 7.19 -46.31 88.63
C ARG A 649 5.85 -46.87 89.15
N LYS A 650 5.02 -47.47 88.30
CA LYS A 650 3.78 -48.15 88.71
C LYS A 650 3.97 -49.64 89.03
N GLN A 651 5.13 -50.21 88.69
CA GLN A 651 5.47 -51.63 88.92
C GLN A 651 6.46 -51.85 90.08
N ALA A 652 7.07 -50.78 90.58
CA ALA A 652 7.80 -50.73 91.84
C ALA A 652 6.88 -50.15 92.92
#